data_AF-A0A2V8SGH4-F1
#
_entry.id   AF-A0A2V8SGH4-F1
#
_cell.length_a   1.000
_cell.length_b   1.000
_cell.length_c   1.000
_cell.angle_alpha   90.00
_cell.angle_beta   90.00
_cell.angle_gamma   90.00
#
_symmetry.space_group_name_H-M   'P 1'
#
loop_
_entity.id
_entity.type
_entity.pdbx_description
1 polymer ?
#
loop_
_entity_poly.entity_id
_entity_poly.type
_entity_poly.pdbx_seq_one_letter_code
_entity_poly.pdbx_strand_id
1 'polypeptide(L)'
;MQRLKFIVVVLFSLLAFCVWAYQPGSTVRGRATGSALANPTGLTASDGDYASKVGVHWQPIRGATTYRIFRNTINDTATATDVGTTQANYFFDTSAAIGQQYFYWVRGENTQTVSAFSNGDQGVRAVGNDAGPPITALQPPVAPIGNPVTAAKAYLGKTLFWDEQLSSTKTAACGTCHRPAEGGSDPRTSDQTRNAGYDNTFGTADDIFGSPGVPVNYADGNYGWSPLFGMGLQVTGRKSPSYLNAGYARNGLFWDGRAGDVFNDPVSGVLLLNGRAGLESQSSGPPVSPAEMGHTGRDWPQVAARVAASRPLALAQNIPSGLSMWIDGRSYAELFDEAFGSPDITPARISMAIATHERTLFSDRTPLDKWAEGIGTPLTPAEDEGLNLFFENSCNICHSGSLLSDARFHNIGVRLAVEDRGRGAITNNVNNDGEFKTPNLRNGELHGPFMHNGRFATMEDVVEFYNRGGDFPDQPNVDSIMRPLNLTEQRKASLAAFLKRPLTDERVRLELPPFDRPHLYTESNRIPVISGTGRAGSGGYTPGAIALEPPLVGNPSFTVAVNGALGAAHAVVVIGSSDPGAGASIPANGSFARVELNLAGSGGGNGYGSANLSIPNNPALIGQTFYGRWYVTDPAAANGFSVSRLFQFTIFGSEAAVESAPFDFDGDGKTDIGIFRPSGGEWWINRSGNGQTFALQFGASTDVIAPADFTGDGKSDIAFFRPSSGEWYVLRSEDFSFFALPFGTNGDVPVPADYDADGKADFAVYRPSNSNWFISQSSGAPTRIFQFGITGDSPVVSDYDADGKADVGIFRQAAGGAEWWVQRSTAGLLAMQFGANSDKPVQGDYTGDGKADIAIWRPSTGEWLIVRSEDFSFYGFPFGTNGDVVAPGDYDGDGKFDVTVFRPSSATWFISRTTAGTQIVQFGSNGDRPLPNAYVP
;
A
#
# COMPACT_ATOMS: atom_id res chain seq x y z
N MET A 1 41.35 51.42 18.64
CA MET A 1 40.32 52.46 18.43
C MET A 1 39.15 51.83 17.70
N GLN A 2 37.98 51.97 18.34
CA GLN A 2 36.60 51.63 17.98
C GLN A 2 36.27 50.92 16.64
N ARG A 3 35.68 49.72 16.81
CA ARG A 3 34.38 49.24 16.28
C ARG A 3 34.13 49.33 14.76
N LEU A 4 34.27 48.19 14.09
CA LEU A 4 33.57 47.85 12.84
C LEU A 4 32.11 47.44 13.16
N LYS A 5 31.13 48.19 12.64
CA LYS A 5 29.67 47.90 12.63
C LYS A 5 29.27 47.75 11.14
N PHE A 6 28.57 46.68 10.70
CA PHE A 6 27.10 46.51 10.65
C PHE A 6 26.38 47.64 9.85
N ILE A 7 25.38 47.48 8.98
CA ILE A 7 24.60 46.36 8.40
C ILE A 7 23.52 46.98 7.44
N VAL A 8 23.03 46.21 6.46
CA VAL A 8 21.67 46.24 5.83
C VAL A 8 21.17 47.50 5.08
N VAL A 9 21.02 47.38 3.75
CA VAL A 9 19.79 47.57 2.92
C VAL A 9 20.21 47.30 1.46
N VAL A 10 19.87 46.14 0.88
CA VAL A 10 19.35 45.90 -0.50
C VAL A 10 19.00 44.41 -0.59
N LEU A 11 17.82 44.07 -0.09
CA LEU A 11 17.11 42.81 -0.29
C LEU A 11 15.61 43.17 -0.23
N PHE A 12 14.81 42.52 -1.09
CA PHE A 12 13.34 42.65 -1.27
C PHE A 12 12.82 43.73 -2.23
N SER A 13 12.42 43.32 -3.44
CA SER A 13 11.00 43.05 -3.78
C SER A 13 10.75 42.91 -5.30
N LEU A 14 10.35 41.70 -5.70
CA LEU A 14 9.20 41.35 -6.56
C LEU A 14 9.07 41.79 -8.05
N LEU A 15 8.60 40.80 -8.83
CA LEU A 15 7.70 40.84 -10.01
C LEU A 15 8.30 41.01 -11.41
N ALA A 16 8.39 39.90 -12.18
CA ALA A 16 7.36 39.47 -13.14
C ALA A 16 7.87 38.78 -14.44
N PHE A 17 7.49 37.50 -14.59
CA PHE A 17 6.94 36.81 -15.77
C PHE A 17 7.82 36.23 -16.92
N CYS A 18 7.89 34.89 -16.91
CA CYS A 18 7.54 33.87 -17.94
C CYS A 18 8.15 33.86 -19.36
N VAL A 19 8.68 32.68 -19.76
CA VAL A 19 8.14 31.68 -20.74
C VAL A 19 9.24 30.60 -20.95
N TRP A 20 9.08 29.39 -20.41
CA TRP A 20 8.68 28.12 -21.07
C TRP A 20 9.71 27.52 -22.07
N ALA A 21 10.37 26.43 -21.65
CA ALA A 21 10.85 25.38 -22.54
C ALA A 21 10.76 24.02 -21.84
N TYR A 22 9.75 23.27 -22.25
CA TYR A 22 9.51 21.85 -22.13
C TYR A 22 10.80 21.02 -22.34
N GLN A 23 11.14 20.12 -21.41
CA GLN A 23 12.09 19.02 -21.62
C GLN A 23 11.29 17.72 -21.60
N PRO A 24 11.16 16.98 -22.72
CA PRO A 24 10.61 15.64 -22.71
C PRO A 24 11.72 14.61 -22.47
N GLY A 25 11.45 13.63 -21.61
CA GLY A 25 12.21 12.38 -21.57
C GLY A 25 12.83 12.04 -20.21
N SER A 26 12.00 11.63 -19.24
CA SER A 26 12.46 10.74 -18.17
C SER A 26 12.36 9.30 -18.69
N THR A 27 13.49 8.66 -18.96
CA THR A 27 13.55 7.20 -19.15
C THR A 27 13.19 6.52 -17.83
N VAL A 28 12.13 5.72 -17.83
CA VAL A 28 11.80 4.78 -16.75
C VAL A 28 13.00 3.85 -16.57
N ARG A 29 13.71 3.92 -15.43
CA ARG A 29 14.84 3.03 -15.13
C ARG A 29 14.31 1.72 -14.55
N GLY A 30 13.71 0.92 -15.43
CA GLY A 30 13.33 -0.47 -15.17
C GLY A 30 13.39 -1.34 -16.42
N ARG A 31 14.07 -0.86 -17.46
CA ARG A 31 14.21 -1.57 -18.73
C ARG A 31 15.49 -1.15 -19.44
N ALA A 32 16.37 -2.10 -19.72
CA ALA A 32 17.39 -1.93 -20.74
C ALA A 32 16.73 -1.48 -22.05
N THR A 33 17.44 -0.62 -22.78
CA THR A 33 17.17 -0.33 -24.18
C THR A 33 17.13 -1.65 -24.97
N GLY A 34 15.93 -2.24 -25.15
CA GLY A 34 15.78 -3.44 -25.98
C GLY A 34 14.64 -4.42 -25.66
N SER A 35 14.01 -4.44 -24.48
CA SER A 35 12.88 -5.36 -24.28
C SER A 35 11.57 -4.76 -24.84
N ALA A 36 10.76 -5.57 -25.52
CA ALA A 36 9.57 -5.13 -26.27
C ALA A 36 8.36 -4.89 -25.34
N LEU A 37 7.71 -3.72 -25.41
CA LEU A 37 6.50 -3.43 -24.60
C LEU A 37 5.43 -4.51 -24.85
N ALA A 38 4.81 -5.00 -23.79
CA ALA A 38 3.67 -5.90 -23.90
C ALA A 38 2.57 -5.25 -24.75
N ASN A 39 1.81 -6.03 -25.49
CA ASN A 39 0.64 -5.50 -26.21
C ASN A 39 -0.44 -5.08 -25.20
N PRO A 40 -1.09 -3.91 -25.36
CA PRO A 40 -2.22 -3.55 -24.53
C PRO A 40 -3.35 -4.58 -24.63
N THR A 41 -4.01 -4.83 -23.51
CA THR A 41 -5.12 -5.79 -23.40
C THR A 41 -6.39 -5.11 -22.89
N GLY A 42 -7.52 -5.80 -22.96
CA GLY A 42 -8.80 -5.28 -22.49
C GLY A 42 -9.27 -4.02 -23.23
N LEU A 43 -8.91 -3.88 -24.51
CA LEU A 43 -9.42 -2.78 -25.34
C LEU A 43 -10.93 -2.88 -25.43
N THR A 44 -11.61 -1.77 -25.18
CA THR A 44 -13.04 -1.58 -25.41
C THR A 44 -13.28 -0.26 -26.12
N ALA A 45 -14.17 -0.25 -27.10
CA ALA A 45 -14.64 0.93 -27.79
C ALA A 45 -16.16 1.05 -27.62
N SER A 46 -16.65 2.26 -27.40
CA SER A 46 -18.08 2.47 -27.13
C SER A 46 -18.93 2.22 -28.37
N ASP A 47 -20.01 1.45 -28.22
CA ASP A 47 -21.02 1.19 -29.25
C ASP A 47 -22.27 2.00 -28.96
N GLY A 48 -22.36 3.19 -29.56
CA GLY A 48 -23.54 4.04 -29.48
C GLY A 48 -23.79 4.71 -28.12
N ASP A 49 -22.82 4.68 -27.20
CA ASP A 49 -22.94 5.37 -25.91
C ASP A 49 -22.86 6.90 -26.02
N TYR A 50 -22.30 7.40 -27.12
CA TYR A 50 -22.13 8.83 -27.38
C TYR A 50 -22.56 9.18 -28.81
N ALA A 51 -23.22 10.32 -28.97
CA ALA A 51 -23.51 10.92 -30.26
C ALA A 51 -22.42 11.88 -30.72
N SER A 52 -21.40 12.17 -29.91
CA SER A 52 -20.35 13.17 -30.17
C SER A 52 -18.95 12.58 -30.40
N LYS A 53 -18.71 11.33 -29.99
CA LYS A 53 -17.39 10.68 -29.93
C LYS A 53 -17.49 9.16 -29.92
N VAL A 54 -16.36 8.47 -30.03
CA VAL A 54 -16.21 7.07 -29.58
C VAL A 54 -15.24 7.06 -28.40
N GLY A 55 -15.66 6.53 -27.26
CA GLY A 55 -14.81 6.34 -26.08
C GLY A 55 -14.06 5.02 -26.16
N VAL A 56 -12.74 5.06 -26.08
CA VAL A 56 -11.85 3.90 -26.19
C VAL A 56 -11.06 3.76 -24.89
N HIS A 57 -11.05 2.57 -24.28
CA HIS A 57 -10.40 2.28 -23.00
C HIS A 57 -9.59 0.98 -23.06
N TRP A 58 -8.50 0.87 -22.31
CA TRP A 58 -7.66 -0.34 -22.24
C TRP A 58 -6.96 -0.48 -20.89
N GLN A 59 -6.34 -1.63 -20.66
CA GLN A 59 -5.48 -1.86 -19.50
C GLN A 59 -4.09 -1.24 -19.73
N PRO A 60 -3.54 -0.48 -18.77
CA PRO A 60 -2.17 0.01 -18.86
C PRO A 60 -1.17 -1.14 -18.96
N ILE A 61 -0.09 -0.90 -19.70
CA ILE A 61 1.05 -1.80 -19.77
C ILE A 61 2.26 -1.15 -19.09
N ARG A 62 3.10 -2.00 -18.48
CA ARG A 62 4.32 -1.58 -17.80
C ARG A 62 5.27 -0.85 -18.75
N GLY A 63 5.76 0.32 -18.32
CA GLY A 63 6.80 1.07 -19.02
C GLY A 63 6.34 1.85 -20.25
N ALA A 64 5.05 1.86 -20.59
CA ALA A 64 4.49 2.75 -21.60
C ALA A 64 4.27 4.16 -21.02
N THR A 65 4.85 5.16 -21.68
CA THR A 65 4.68 6.58 -21.29
C THR A 65 3.62 7.28 -22.13
N THR A 66 3.22 6.68 -23.26
CA THR A 66 2.22 7.21 -24.19
C THR A 66 1.53 6.04 -24.89
N TYR A 67 0.28 6.23 -25.30
CA TYR A 67 -0.48 5.31 -26.13
C TYR A 67 -0.87 5.99 -27.42
N ARG A 68 -0.81 5.25 -28.53
CA ARG A 68 -1.25 5.71 -29.86
C ARG A 68 -2.43 4.85 -30.31
N ILE A 69 -3.48 5.53 -30.78
CA ILE A 69 -4.76 4.92 -31.12
C ILE A 69 -4.90 4.93 -32.63
N PHE A 70 -5.39 3.80 -33.14
CA PHE A 70 -5.61 3.57 -34.56
C PHE A 70 -7.04 3.13 -34.79
N ARG A 71 -7.61 3.49 -35.95
CA ARG A 71 -8.93 3.01 -36.37
C ARG A 71 -8.95 2.62 -37.84
N ASN A 72 -9.93 1.79 -38.22
CA ASN A 72 -10.23 1.44 -39.61
C ASN A 72 -11.68 0.95 -39.73
N THR A 73 -12.28 1.01 -40.92
CA THR A 73 -13.59 0.40 -41.19
C THR A 73 -13.50 -1.11 -41.46
N ILE A 74 -12.29 -1.62 -41.69
CA ILE A 74 -11.97 -3.04 -41.88
C ILE A 74 -11.13 -3.51 -40.70
N ASN A 75 -11.34 -4.74 -40.20
CA ASN A 75 -10.56 -5.35 -39.13
C ASN A 75 -9.14 -5.75 -39.59
N ASP A 76 -8.33 -4.77 -39.99
CA ASP A 76 -6.97 -4.96 -40.48
C ASP A 76 -6.06 -3.82 -40.00
N THR A 77 -5.07 -4.19 -39.18
CA THR A 77 -4.08 -3.25 -38.62
C THR A 77 -3.11 -2.72 -39.66
N ALA A 78 -2.89 -3.44 -40.78
CA ALA A 78 -1.97 -3.01 -41.83
C ALA A 78 -2.47 -1.77 -42.59
N THR A 79 -3.78 -1.53 -42.58
CA THR A 79 -4.43 -0.42 -43.26
C THR A 79 -5.04 0.61 -42.29
N ALA A 80 -4.78 0.46 -40.98
CA ALA A 80 -5.35 1.33 -39.96
C ALA A 80 -4.73 2.74 -39.97
N THR A 81 -5.56 3.74 -39.65
CA THR A 81 -5.19 5.15 -39.61
C THR A 81 -4.98 5.61 -38.17
N ASP A 82 -3.90 6.35 -37.91
CA ASP A 82 -3.64 7.01 -36.62
C ASP A 82 -4.67 8.11 -36.36
N VAL A 83 -5.29 8.11 -35.18
CA VAL A 83 -6.27 9.12 -34.76
C VAL A 83 -5.81 9.98 -33.58
N GLY A 84 -4.67 9.66 -32.97
CA GLY A 84 -4.10 10.47 -31.90
C GLY A 84 -3.36 9.67 -30.82
N THR A 85 -2.87 10.43 -29.83
CA THR A 85 -2.09 9.90 -28.70
C THR A 85 -2.62 10.41 -27.36
N THR A 86 -2.38 9.66 -26.30
CA THR A 86 -2.72 10.03 -24.91
C THR A 86 -1.73 9.42 -23.92
N GLN A 87 -1.59 10.03 -22.74
CA GLN A 87 -0.83 9.44 -21.62
C GLN A 87 -1.72 8.65 -20.65
N ALA A 88 -3.03 8.84 -20.74
CA ALA A 88 -4.00 8.06 -19.98
C ALA A 88 -4.28 6.72 -20.66
N ASN A 89 -5.02 5.83 -20.00
CA ASN A 89 -5.49 4.56 -20.58
C ASN A 89 -6.89 4.66 -21.22
N TYR A 90 -7.25 5.87 -21.66
CA TYR A 90 -8.47 6.14 -22.40
C TYR A 90 -8.26 7.24 -23.45
N PHE A 91 -9.08 7.21 -24.50
CA PHE A 91 -9.09 8.19 -25.58
C PHE A 91 -10.51 8.43 -26.08
N PHE A 92 -10.83 9.66 -26.47
CA PHE A 92 -12.11 10.01 -27.10
C PHE A 92 -11.88 10.42 -28.55
N ASP A 93 -12.31 9.57 -29.48
CA ASP A 93 -12.26 9.85 -30.91
C ASP A 93 -13.47 10.69 -31.32
N THR A 94 -13.30 12.01 -31.32
CA THR A 94 -14.31 12.98 -31.78
C THR A 94 -14.37 13.11 -33.30
N SER A 95 -13.44 12.49 -34.02
CA SER A 95 -13.34 12.56 -35.48
C SER A 95 -14.10 11.43 -36.18
N ALA A 96 -14.71 10.51 -35.43
CA ALA A 96 -15.46 9.38 -35.96
C ALA A 96 -16.73 9.86 -36.68
N ALA A 97 -16.95 9.32 -37.88
CA ALA A 97 -18.16 9.59 -38.65
C ALA A 97 -19.40 9.01 -37.95
N ILE A 98 -20.49 9.77 -37.96
CA ILE A 98 -21.76 9.38 -37.33
C ILE A 98 -22.29 8.09 -37.97
N GLY A 99 -22.68 7.11 -37.14
CA GLY A 99 -23.24 5.83 -37.56
C GLY A 99 -22.26 4.88 -38.26
N GLN A 100 -21.00 5.30 -38.47
CA GLN A 100 -19.99 4.46 -39.08
C GLN A 100 -19.32 3.57 -38.03
N GLN A 101 -19.42 2.26 -38.23
CA GLN A 101 -18.68 1.29 -37.43
C GLN A 101 -17.19 1.32 -37.80
N TYR A 102 -16.35 1.40 -36.77
CA TYR A 102 -14.90 1.30 -36.87
C TYR A 102 -14.40 0.17 -35.98
N PHE A 103 -13.27 -0.42 -36.37
CA PHE A 103 -12.41 -1.21 -35.50
C PHE A 103 -11.31 -0.29 -34.96
N TYR A 104 -11.04 -0.39 -33.66
CA TYR A 104 -10.00 0.35 -32.95
C TYR A 104 -8.90 -0.58 -32.48
N TRP A 105 -7.67 -0.06 -32.46
CA TRP A 105 -6.51 -0.70 -31.85
C TRP A 105 -5.70 0.33 -31.09
N VAL A 106 -4.97 -0.12 -30.08
CA VAL A 106 -4.04 0.71 -29.34
C VAL A 106 -2.69 0.01 -29.25
N ARG A 107 -1.61 0.80 -29.25
CA ARG A 107 -0.28 0.34 -28.88
C ARG A 107 0.35 1.30 -27.87
N GLY A 108 1.19 0.78 -26.99
CA GLY A 108 1.99 1.58 -26.08
C GLY A 108 3.32 1.99 -26.71
N GLU A 109 3.78 3.18 -26.35
CA GLU A 109 5.01 3.78 -26.83
C GLU A 109 5.78 4.35 -25.62
N ASN A 110 7.10 4.24 -25.67
CA ASN A 110 8.01 5.05 -24.86
C ASN A 110 9.14 5.58 -25.75
N THR A 111 10.13 6.27 -25.17
CA THR A 111 11.22 6.87 -25.96
C THR A 111 12.14 5.85 -26.65
N GLN A 112 12.04 4.57 -26.30
CA GLN A 112 12.97 3.52 -26.73
C GLN A 112 12.31 2.44 -27.61
N THR A 113 11.02 2.14 -27.41
CA THR A 113 10.33 1.03 -28.07
C THR A 113 8.83 1.30 -28.24
N VAL A 114 8.21 0.54 -29.14
CA VAL A 114 6.75 0.47 -29.34
C VAL A 114 6.27 -0.95 -29.09
N SER A 115 5.06 -1.13 -28.58
CA SER A 115 4.44 -2.45 -28.46
C SER A 115 3.82 -2.91 -29.79
N ALA A 116 3.48 -4.19 -29.86
CA ALA A 116 2.49 -4.66 -30.84
C ALA A 116 1.10 -4.05 -30.54
N PHE A 117 0.20 -4.13 -31.52
CA PHE A 117 -1.19 -3.71 -31.36
C PHE A 117 -1.91 -4.60 -30.33
N SER A 118 -2.88 -4.00 -29.64
CA SER A 118 -3.90 -4.75 -28.92
C SER A 118 -4.70 -5.66 -29.86
N ASN A 119 -5.54 -6.52 -29.29
CA ASN A 119 -6.68 -7.03 -30.05
C ASN A 119 -7.61 -5.86 -30.43
N GLY A 120 -8.22 -5.95 -31.60
CA GLY A 120 -9.13 -4.92 -32.09
C GLY A 120 -10.51 -5.03 -31.44
N ASP A 121 -11.16 -3.89 -31.23
CA ASP A 121 -12.54 -3.84 -30.76
C ASP A 121 -13.38 -2.87 -31.62
N GLN A 122 -14.69 -3.13 -31.72
CA GLN A 122 -15.58 -2.33 -32.55
C GLN A 122 -16.19 -1.18 -31.76
N GLY A 123 -16.27 -0.01 -32.39
CA GLY A 123 -16.94 1.16 -31.81
C GLY A 123 -17.68 1.96 -32.88
N VAL A 124 -18.75 2.62 -32.46
CA VAL A 124 -19.56 3.47 -33.34
C VAL A 124 -20.10 4.66 -32.56
N ARG A 125 -20.04 5.81 -33.22
CA ARG A 125 -20.69 7.05 -32.76
C ARG A 125 -22.17 6.97 -33.14
N ALA A 126 -23.06 7.12 -32.16
CA ALA A 126 -24.50 7.04 -32.39
C ALA A 126 -25.01 8.16 -33.31
N VAL A 127 -26.12 7.89 -34.00
CA VAL A 127 -26.88 8.90 -34.76
C VAL A 127 -27.76 9.66 -33.77
N GLY A 128 -27.23 10.74 -33.20
CA GLY A 128 -28.02 11.67 -32.42
C GLY A 128 -28.79 12.65 -33.32
N ASN A 129 -30.00 13.01 -32.90
CA ASN A 129 -30.67 14.20 -33.41
C ASN A 129 -30.27 15.32 -32.45
N ASP A 130 -29.36 16.22 -32.84
CA ASP A 130 -28.92 17.36 -32.00
C ASP A 130 -30.14 18.22 -31.58
N ALA A 131 -30.82 17.83 -30.51
CA ALA A 131 -31.85 18.59 -29.84
C ALA A 131 -31.15 19.39 -28.73
N GLY A 132 -30.47 20.48 -29.06
CA GLY A 132 -29.94 21.36 -28.00
C GLY A 132 -31.07 22.06 -27.22
N PRO A 133 -30.82 22.69 -26.04
CA PRO A 133 -30.04 22.34 -24.85
C PRO A 133 -30.95 22.23 -23.57
N PRO A 134 -30.46 21.85 -22.34
CA PRO A 134 -29.65 22.73 -21.48
C PRO A 134 -28.39 22.10 -20.85
N ILE A 135 -28.16 20.79 -20.95
CA ILE A 135 -27.10 20.07 -20.22
C ILE A 135 -26.10 19.46 -21.21
N THR A 136 -24.87 19.95 -21.21
CA THR A 136 -23.78 19.45 -22.05
C THR A 136 -23.17 18.17 -21.50
N ALA A 137 -22.86 17.20 -22.37
CA ALA A 137 -22.16 15.97 -21.97
C ALA A 137 -20.85 16.26 -21.23
N LEU A 138 -20.55 15.45 -20.22
CA LEU A 138 -19.34 15.60 -19.42
C LEU A 138 -18.07 15.34 -20.27
N GLN A 139 -17.12 16.28 -20.17
CA GLN A 139 -15.79 16.19 -20.78
C GLN A 139 -14.78 15.80 -19.71
N PRO A 140 -13.68 15.09 -20.02
CA PRO A 140 -12.67 14.73 -19.03
C PRO A 140 -12.25 15.89 -18.12
N PRO A 141 -12.13 15.67 -16.80
CA PRO A 141 -11.66 16.70 -15.88
C PRO A 141 -10.27 17.25 -16.27
N VAL A 142 -10.11 18.56 -16.16
CA VAL A 142 -8.83 19.22 -16.47
C VAL A 142 -7.87 19.05 -15.28
N ALA A 143 -6.77 18.35 -15.52
CA ALA A 143 -5.71 18.17 -14.52
C ALA A 143 -4.86 19.45 -14.31
N PRO A 144 -4.24 19.61 -13.13
CA PRO A 144 -3.23 20.64 -12.89
C PRO A 144 -1.97 20.35 -13.72
N ILE A 145 -1.28 21.40 -14.18
CA ILE A 145 -0.10 21.28 -15.06
C ILE A 145 1.01 20.42 -14.42
N GLY A 146 1.20 20.53 -13.11
CA GLY A 146 2.22 19.76 -12.37
C GLY A 146 1.83 18.32 -12.02
N ASN A 147 0.57 17.92 -12.24
CA ASN A 147 0.12 16.55 -12.02
C ASN A 147 -0.84 16.09 -13.14
N PRO A 148 -0.35 15.91 -14.38
CA PRO A 148 -1.15 15.42 -15.49
C PRO A 148 -1.61 13.97 -15.25
N VAL A 149 -2.77 13.60 -15.83
CA VAL A 149 -3.26 12.23 -15.78
C VAL A 149 -2.43 11.35 -16.70
N THR A 150 -1.69 10.41 -16.10
CA THR A 150 -1.03 9.30 -16.81
C THR A 150 -1.61 7.98 -16.33
N ALA A 151 -1.53 6.94 -17.17
CA ALA A 151 -2.02 5.60 -16.83
C ALA A 151 -1.35 5.05 -15.56
N ALA A 152 -0.01 5.16 -15.47
CA ALA A 152 0.76 4.71 -14.31
C ALA A 152 0.37 5.45 -13.01
N LYS A 153 0.21 6.78 -13.04
CA LYS A 153 -0.25 7.54 -11.87
C LYS A 153 -1.67 7.19 -11.45
N ALA A 154 -2.58 6.99 -12.41
CA ALA A 154 -3.96 6.60 -12.12
C ALA A 154 -4.02 5.21 -11.47
N TYR A 155 -3.16 4.28 -11.90
CA TYR A 155 -3.11 2.93 -11.33
C TYR A 155 -2.41 2.87 -9.98
N LEU A 156 -1.33 3.63 -9.78
CA LEU A 156 -0.75 3.83 -8.46
C LEU A 156 -1.78 4.46 -7.50
N GLY A 157 -2.50 5.48 -7.96
CA GLY A 157 -3.58 6.11 -7.22
C GLY A 157 -4.70 5.13 -6.86
N LYS A 158 -5.13 4.30 -7.81
CA LYS A 158 -6.14 3.25 -7.58
C LYS A 158 -5.65 2.25 -6.54
N THR A 159 -4.38 1.84 -6.63
CA THR A 159 -3.75 0.94 -5.65
C THR A 159 -3.84 1.53 -4.25
N LEU A 160 -3.37 2.78 -4.06
CA LEU A 160 -3.39 3.48 -2.78
C LEU A 160 -4.82 3.75 -2.26
N PHE A 161 -5.75 4.12 -3.14
CA PHE A 161 -7.14 4.44 -2.78
C PHE A 161 -7.86 3.26 -2.13
N TRP A 162 -7.51 2.03 -2.51
CA TRP A 162 -8.13 0.79 -2.04
C TRP A 162 -7.27 0.00 -1.03
N ASP A 163 -6.09 0.48 -0.64
CA ASP A 163 -5.20 -0.27 0.25
C ASP A 163 -5.45 0.07 1.72
N GLU A 164 -6.11 -0.84 2.45
CA GLU A 164 -6.43 -0.65 3.88
C GLU A 164 -5.19 -0.60 4.76
N GLN A 165 -4.01 -1.06 4.28
CA GLN A 165 -2.76 -0.98 5.04
C GLN A 165 -2.28 0.45 5.30
N LEU A 166 -2.85 1.44 4.58
CA LEU A 166 -2.56 2.85 4.80
C LEU A 166 -3.08 3.34 6.15
N SER A 167 -4.16 2.77 6.72
CA SER A 167 -4.59 3.15 8.07
C SER A 167 -3.71 2.55 9.16
N SER A 168 -3.68 3.18 10.34
CA SER A 168 -2.92 2.72 11.50
C SER A 168 -3.32 1.32 11.96
N THR A 169 -4.62 1.01 11.89
CA THR A 169 -5.21 -0.29 12.23
C THR A 169 -5.25 -1.29 11.08
N LYS A 170 -4.92 -0.86 9.87
CA LYS A 170 -5.05 -1.65 8.63
C LYS A 170 -6.50 -2.06 8.30
N THR A 171 -7.48 -1.27 8.74
CA THR A 171 -8.93 -1.52 8.58
C THR A 171 -9.68 -0.40 7.85
N ALA A 172 -8.96 0.54 7.24
CA ALA A 172 -9.59 1.63 6.49
C ALA A 172 -8.71 2.09 5.33
N ALA A 173 -9.33 2.32 4.18
CA ALA A 173 -8.80 2.96 2.99
C ALA A 173 -9.74 4.09 2.57
N CYS A 174 -9.35 4.91 1.58
CA CYS A 174 -10.27 5.88 0.97
C CYS A 174 -11.55 5.18 0.48
N GLY A 175 -11.36 4.05 -0.20
CA GLY A 175 -12.43 3.22 -0.73
C GLY A 175 -13.32 2.57 0.33
N THR A 176 -12.91 2.47 1.60
CA THR A 176 -13.78 1.95 2.67
C THR A 176 -14.98 2.88 2.90
N CYS A 177 -14.78 4.20 2.80
CA CYS A 177 -15.82 5.23 2.98
C CYS A 177 -16.40 5.78 1.66
N HIS A 178 -15.84 5.41 0.51
CA HIS A 178 -16.17 5.98 -0.80
C HIS A 178 -16.38 4.86 -1.85
N ARG A 179 -17.60 4.32 -1.89
CA ARG A 179 -17.97 3.20 -2.78
C ARG A 179 -18.72 3.67 -4.02
N PRO A 180 -18.33 3.22 -5.23
CA PRO A 180 -19.06 3.56 -6.45
C PRO A 180 -20.53 3.13 -6.39
N ALA A 181 -20.82 1.89 -5.99
CA ALA A 181 -22.20 1.37 -5.93
C ALA A 181 -23.14 2.17 -5.00
N GLU A 182 -22.59 2.96 -4.06
CA GLU A 182 -23.31 3.86 -3.16
C GLU A 182 -23.23 5.33 -3.62
N GLY A 183 -23.08 5.56 -4.93
CA GLY A 183 -22.95 6.90 -5.49
C GLY A 183 -21.74 7.67 -4.96
N GLY A 184 -20.67 6.96 -4.59
CA GLY A 184 -19.45 7.53 -4.02
C GLY A 184 -19.47 7.77 -2.51
N SER A 185 -20.48 7.23 -1.82
CA SER A 185 -20.75 7.34 -0.38
C SER A 185 -20.22 6.14 0.40
N ASP A 186 -20.43 6.14 1.71
CA ASP A 186 -20.08 5.02 2.60
C ASP A 186 -21.31 4.11 2.80
N PRO A 187 -21.26 2.83 2.40
CA PRO A 187 -22.38 1.88 2.59
C PRO A 187 -22.67 1.60 4.06
N ARG A 188 -21.73 1.90 4.96
CA ARG A 188 -21.86 1.61 6.39
C ARG A 188 -22.62 2.70 7.13
N THR A 189 -22.83 3.86 6.50
CA THR A 189 -23.60 4.95 7.11
C THR A 189 -25.05 4.51 7.34
N SER A 190 -25.44 4.40 8.60
CA SER A 190 -26.76 3.94 9.04
C SER A 190 -27.12 4.50 10.42
N ASP A 191 -28.30 4.15 10.93
CA ASP A 191 -28.70 4.41 12.32
C ASP A 191 -27.72 3.89 13.38
N GLN A 192 -26.87 2.91 13.03
CA GLN A 192 -25.89 2.31 13.93
C GLN A 192 -24.54 3.04 13.92
N THR A 193 -24.32 3.95 12.97
CA THR A 193 -23.08 4.74 12.82
C THR A 193 -23.40 6.22 12.98
N ARG A 194 -23.92 6.57 14.16
CA ARG A 194 -24.23 7.95 14.53
C ARG A 194 -23.04 8.59 15.23
N ASN A 195 -22.88 9.88 15.04
CA ASN A 195 -22.10 10.77 15.87
C ASN A 195 -23.07 11.65 16.66
N ALA A 196 -22.84 11.81 17.96
CA ALA A 196 -23.72 12.50 18.89
C ALA A 196 -23.81 14.03 18.70
N GLY A 197 -23.19 14.56 17.63
CA GLY A 197 -23.39 15.93 17.22
C GLY A 197 -22.81 16.96 18.19
N TYR A 198 -23.51 18.09 18.30
CA TYR A 198 -23.09 19.27 19.04
C TYR A 198 -23.29 19.10 20.56
N ASP A 199 -24.38 18.45 20.98
CA ASP A 199 -24.71 18.27 22.39
C ASP A 199 -24.03 17.05 23.05
N ASN A 200 -23.31 16.24 22.26
CA ASN A 200 -22.64 15.02 22.68
C ASN A 200 -23.56 13.95 23.28
N THR A 201 -24.86 13.98 22.96
CA THR A 201 -25.87 13.04 23.44
C THR A 201 -26.50 12.29 22.27
N PHE A 202 -26.37 10.96 22.24
CA PHE A 202 -26.98 10.16 21.18
C PHE A 202 -28.51 10.15 21.25
N GLY A 203 -29.16 10.08 20.09
CA GLY A 203 -30.62 9.96 19.97
C GLY A 203 -31.36 11.30 19.98
N THR A 204 -30.63 12.39 19.78
CA THR A 204 -31.16 13.76 19.68
C THR A 204 -31.28 14.19 18.22
N ALA A 205 -31.82 15.39 17.98
CA ALA A 205 -32.08 15.88 16.63
C ALA A 205 -30.81 16.34 15.87
N ASP A 206 -29.72 16.60 16.59
CA ASP A 206 -28.45 17.08 16.06
C ASP A 206 -27.44 15.96 15.75
N ASP A 207 -27.83 14.71 16.01
CA ASP A 207 -27.13 13.48 15.61
C ASP A 207 -26.77 13.53 14.11
N ILE A 208 -25.58 12.99 13.82
CA ILE A 208 -25.00 12.97 12.47
C ILE A 208 -24.79 11.53 12.03
N PHE A 209 -25.26 11.20 10.83
CA PHE A 209 -25.03 9.91 10.21
C PHE A 209 -23.73 9.98 9.42
N GLY A 210 -22.64 9.61 10.10
CA GLY A 210 -21.28 9.71 9.59
C GLY A 210 -20.75 8.40 9.01
N SER A 211 -19.47 8.43 8.70
CA SER A 211 -18.69 7.27 8.28
C SER A 211 -17.90 6.73 9.48
N PRO A 212 -17.94 5.42 9.76
CA PRO A 212 -17.05 4.83 10.74
C PRO A 212 -15.62 4.74 10.19
N GLY A 213 -14.66 5.32 10.93
CA GLY A 213 -13.23 5.26 10.63
C GLY A 213 -12.52 4.21 11.47
N VAL A 214 -11.57 4.64 12.32
CA VAL A 214 -10.78 3.76 13.20
C VAL A 214 -11.12 3.98 14.69
N PRO A 215 -10.91 2.99 15.57
CA PRO A 215 -10.92 3.21 17.01
C PRO A 215 -9.89 4.26 17.40
N VAL A 216 -10.05 4.89 18.56
CA VAL A 216 -8.95 5.66 19.13
C VAL A 216 -7.77 4.70 19.33
N ASN A 217 -6.63 5.00 18.71
CA ASN A 217 -5.40 4.26 18.92
C ASN A 217 -4.18 5.18 18.98
N TYR A 218 -3.06 4.61 19.39
CA TYR A 218 -1.79 5.32 19.60
C TYR A 218 -0.67 4.73 18.75
N ALA A 219 0.48 5.41 18.73
CA ALA A 219 1.64 5.02 17.92
C ALA A 219 2.22 3.64 18.29
N ASP A 220 1.96 3.17 19.52
CA ASP A 220 2.37 1.84 19.98
C ASP A 220 1.41 0.72 19.53
N GLY A 221 0.29 1.05 18.87
CA GLY A 221 -0.75 0.13 18.42
C GLY A 221 -1.88 -0.10 19.42
N ASN A 222 -1.76 0.39 20.66
CA ASN A 222 -2.79 0.20 21.68
C ASN A 222 -4.04 1.02 21.39
N TYR A 223 -5.19 0.48 21.78
CA TYR A 223 -6.48 1.16 21.67
C TYR A 223 -6.74 2.02 22.90
N GLY A 224 -7.33 3.18 22.68
CA GLY A 224 -7.73 4.15 23.69
C GLY A 224 -9.25 4.29 23.80
N TRP A 225 -9.68 4.99 24.85
CA TRP A 225 -11.10 5.26 25.10
C TRP A 225 -11.54 6.56 24.45
N SER A 226 -12.56 6.47 23.58
CA SER A 226 -13.34 7.62 23.13
C SER A 226 -14.47 7.92 24.11
N PRO A 227 -14.67 9.18 24.55
CA PRO A 227 -15.82 9.57 25.35
C PRO A 227 -17.18 9.24 24.70
N LEU A 228 -17.25 9.30 23.36
CA LEU A 228 -18.48 9.05 22.60
C LEU A 228 -18.60 7.59 22.16
N PHE A 229 -17.50 6.97 21.74
CA PHE A 229 -17.52 5.66 21.07
C PHE A 229 -16.91 4.52 21.89
N GLY A 230 -16.44 4.80 23.11
CA GLY A 230 -15.69 3.86 23.93
C GLY A 230 -14.48 3.33 23.17
N MET A 231 -14.34 2.01 23.11
CA MET A 231 -13.28 1.32 22.33
C MET A 231 -13.72 0.97 20.89
N GLY A 232 -14.90 1.42 20.46
CA GLY A 232 -15.44 1.17 19.13
C GLY A 232 -14.85 2.09 18.05
N LEU A 233 -15.28 1.89 16.80
CA LEU A 233 -14.92 2.77 15.69
C LEU A 233 -15.44 4.18 15.94
N GLN A 234 -14.61 5.19 15.68
CA GLN A 234 -15.05 6.59 15.71
C GLN A 234 -15.88 6.90 14.47
N VAL A 235 -16.97 7.66 14.64
CA VAL A 235 -17.84 8.08 13.54
C VAL A 235 -17.58 9.55 13.21
N THR A 236 -17.37 9.85 11.92
CA THR A 236 -17.09 11.22 11.46
C THR A 236 -18.25 12.19 11.78
N GLY A 237 -17.91 13.43 12.10
CA GLY A 237 -18.89 14.50 12.37
C GLY A 237 -19.61 15.04 11.12
N ARG A 238 -19.42 14.43 9.95
CA ARG A 238 -20.16 14.71 8.71
C ARG A 238 -20.28 13.44 7.88
N LYS A 239 -21.32 13.39 7.07
CA LYS A 239 -21.51 12.35 6.04
C LYS A 239 -20.41 12.44 4.99
N SER A 240 -19.82 11.31 4.57
CA SER A 240 -18.87 11.30 3.46
C SER A 240 -19.53 11.83 2.16
N PRO A 241 -18.99 12.89 1.52
CA PRO A 241 -19.50 13.37 0.24
C PRO A 241 -19.13 12.40 -0.89
N SER A 242 -19.84 12.47 -2.02
CA SER A 242 -19.46 11.70 -3.20
C SER A 242 -18.09 12.13 -3.73
N TYR A 243 -17.20 11.15 -3.93
CA TYR A 243 -15.92 11.33 -4.63
C TYR A 243 -16.06 11.22 -6.17
N LEU A 244 -17.19 10.67 -6.65
CA LEU A 244 -17.47 10.58 -8.07
C LEU A 244 -17.63 11.99 -8.65
N ASN A 245 -17.04 12.23 -9.81
CA ASN A 245 -16.96 13.55 -10.43
C ASN A 245 -16.22 14.62 -9.60
N ALA A 246 -15.51 14.26 -8.51
CA ALA A 246 -14.79 15.26 -7.71
C ALA A 246 -13.65 15.93 -8.48
N GLY A 247 -13.11 15.28 -9.53
CA GLY A 247 -12.09 15.85 -10.43
C GLY A 247 -12.50 17.15 -11.13
N TYR A 248 -13.79 17.46 -11.22
CA TYR A 248 -14.26 18.72 -11.80
C TYR A 248 -14.23 19.89 -10.81
N ALA A 249 -14.10 19.63 -9.51
CA ALA A 249 -14.05 20.67 -8.51
C ALA A 249 -12.76 21.49 -8.70
N ARG A 250 -12.92 22.76 -9.08
CA ARG A 250 -11.77 23.67 -9.24
C ARG A 250 -11.20 24.12 -7.91
N ASN A 251 -12.07 24.28 -6.91
CA ASN A 251 -11.78 24.75 -5.57
C ASN A 251 -12.87 24.21 -4.62
N GLY A 252 -12.58 24.17 -3.33
CA GLY A 252 -13.56 23.87 -2.28
C GLY A 252 -14.02 22.43 -2.31
N LEU A 253 -13.11 21.48 -2.16
CA LEU A 253 -13.50 20.10 -1.78
C LEU A 253 -13.79 20.02 -0.28
N PHE A 254 -14.47 18.94 0.13
CA PHE A 254 -15.27 18.83 1.36
C PHE A 254 -16.55 19.67 1.38
N TRP A 255 -17.44 19.38 2.33
CA TRP A 255 -18.70 20.11 2.52
C TRP A 255 -18.52 21.60 2.84
N ASP A 256 -17.42 21.97 3.52
CA ASP A 256 -17.09 23.35 3.94
C ASP A 256 -16.04 24.02 3.04
N GLY A 257 -15.55 23.31 2.02
CA GLY A 257 -14.58 23.84 1.08
C GLY A 257 -13.18 24.07 1.65
N ARG A 258 -12.79 23.37 2.71
CA ARG A 258 -11.46 23.53 3.33
C ARG A 258 -10.30 23.08 2.45
N ALA A 259 -10.53 22.19 1.48
CA ALA A 259 -9.53 21.83 0.48
C ALA A 259 -9.60 22.82 -0.70
N GLY A 260 -8.55 23.63 -0.81
CA GLY A 260 -8.45 24.75 -1.74
C GLY A 260 -8.09 24.34 -3.17
N ASP A 261 -7.72 25.30 -4.02
CA ASP A 261 -7.25 25.06 -5.39
C ASP A 261 -5.73 24.93 -5.51
N VAL A 262 -5.01 25.09 -4.40
CA VAL A 262 -3.55 24.96 -4.28
C VAL A 262 -3.17 23.72 -3.47
N PHE A 263 -2.01 23.14 -3.76
CA PHE A 263 -1.45 22.04 -2.98
C PHE A 263 -0.03 22.37 -2.55
N ASN A 264 0.18 22.35 -1.24
CA ASN A 264 1.48 22.48 -0.60
C ASN A 264 1.96 21.10 -0.16
N ASP A 265 3.26 20.86 -0.23
CA ASP A 265 3.88 19.68 0.32
C ASP A 265 3.50 19.52 1.81
N PRO A 266 2.91 18.39 2.23
CA PRO A 266 2.38 18.23 3.58
C PRO A 266 3.43 18.30 4.71
N VAL A 267 4.72 18.21 4.39
CA VAL A 267 5.81 18.22 5.38
C VAL A 267 6.51 19.57 5.40
N SER A 268 6.97 20.04 4.24
CA SER A 268 7.74 21.27 4.10
C SER A 268 6.89 22.54 3.96
N GLY A 269 5.61 22.40 3.61
CA GLY A 269 4.70 23.52 3.32
C GLY A 269 4.99 24.24 2.00
N VAL A 270 5.93 23.74 1.19
CA VAL A 270 6.29 24.34 -0.11
C VAL A 270 5.13 24.17 -1.09
N LEU A 271 4.77 25.25 -1.80
CA LEU A 271 3.77 25.21 -2.86
C LEU A 271 4.23 24.33 -4.03
N LEU A 272 3.49 23.26 -4.31
CA LEU A 272 3.77 22.32 -5.39
C LEU A 272 2.87 22.53 -6.60
N LEU A 273 1.57 22.79 -6.37
CA LEU A 273 0.58 23.02 -7.43
C LEU A 273 -0.21 24.29 -7.15
N ASN A 274 -0.27 25.18 -8.15
CA ASN A 274 -0.94 26.48 -8.06
C ASN A 274 -2.16 26.52 -9.00
N GLY A 275 -3.27 25.92 -8.57
CA GLY A 275 -4.52 25.84 -9.31
C GLY A 275 -4.91 24.40 -9.68
N ARG A 276 -6.22 24.10 -9.59
CA ARG A 276 -6.83 22.77 -9.88
C ARG A 276 -6.28 21.61 -9.02
N ALA A 277 -5.74 21.94 -7.84
CA ALA A 277 -5.09 20.99 -6.95
C ALA A 277 -5.98 20.56 -5.75
N GLY A 278 -7.30 20.70 -5.87
CA GLY A 278 -8.22 20.43 -4.78
C GLY A 278 -8.22 18.97 -4.32
N LEU A 279 -8.11 18.02 -5.25
CA LEU A 279 -8.03 16.60 -4.90
C LEU A 279 -6.73 16.29 -4.14
N GLU A 280 -5.60 16.85 -4.56
CA GLU A 280 -4.34 16.71 -3.82
C GLU A 280 -4.47 17.30 -2.40
N SER A 281 -5.05 18.50 -2.28
CA SER A 281 -5.31 19.15 -0.99
C SER A 281 -6.32 18.39 -0.11
N GLN A 282 -7.27 17.67 -0.71
CA GLN A 282 -8.28 16.89 0.03
C GLN A 282 -7.67 15.59 0.55
N SER A 283 -6.89 14.90 -0.29
CA SER A 283 -6.28 13.61 0.02
C SER A 283 -5.26 13.68 1.16
N SER A 284 -4.75 14.88 1.48
CA SER A 284 -3.75 15.07 2.53
C SER A 284 -4.30 15.02 3.96
N GLY A 285 -5.62 14.98 4.15
CA GLY A 285 -6.28 15.00 5.46
C GLY A 285 -6.54 13.61 6.06
N PRO A 286 -7.34 12.75 5.40
CA PRO A 286 -7.81 11.49 5.99
C PRO A 286 -6.70 10.55 6.51
N PRO A 287 -5.56 10.34 5.81
CA PRO A 287 -4.52 9.40 6.26
C PRO A 287 -3.90 9.71 7.64
N VAL A 288 -3.91 10.98 8.05
CA VAL A 288 -3.37 11.45 9.35
C VAL A 288 -4.47 11.78 10.37
N SER A 289 -5.74 11.71 9.96
CA SER A 289 -6.88 12.01 10.84
C SER A 289 -7.12 10.86 11.82
N PRO A 290 -7.06 11.11 13.15
CA PRO A 290 -7.19 10.05 14.16
C PRO A 290 -8.59 9.44 14.25
N ALA A 291 -9.59 10.08 13.64
CA ALA A 291 -10.96 9.56 13.56
C ALA A 291 -11.20 8.77 12.28
N GLU A 292 -10.39 8.96 11.23
CA GLU A 292 -10.62 8.37 9.90
C GLU A 292 -9.66 7.21 9.63
N MET A 293 -8.34 7.45 9.59
CA MET A 293 -7.34 6.44 9.20
C MET A 293 -6.07 6.45 10.08
N GLY A 294 -5.77 7.53 10.79
CA GLY A 294 -4.55 7.69 11.58
C GLY A 294 -4.71 7.24 13.03
N HIS A 295 -3.60 7.06 13.71
CA HIS A 295 -3.60 7.07 15.18
C HIS A 295 -3.47 8.50 15.70
N THR A 296 -3.69 8.68 17.01
CA THR A 296 -3.49 9.97 17.67
C THR A 296 -2.05 10.45 17.44
N GLY A 297 -1.90 11.65 16.86
CA GLY A 297 -0.60 12.24 16.56
C GLY A 297 0.14 11.67 15.34
N ARG A 298 -0.53 10.88 14.48
CA ARG A 298 0.08 10.38 13.25
C ARG A 298 0.45 11.51 12.30
N ASP A 299 1.62 11.40 11.69
CA ASP A 299 2.12 12.34 10.69
C ASP A 299 2.37 11.72 9.30
N TRP A 300 2.71 12.57 8.34
CA TRP A 300 2.93 12.17 6.95
C TRP A 300 4.20 11.33 6.71
N PRO A 301 5.35 11.59 7.37
CA PRO A 301 6.49 10.68 7.35
C PRO A 301 6.11 9.24 7.76
N GLN A 302 5.31 9.07 8.81
CA GLN A 302 4.82 7.75 9.23
C GLN A 302 3.90 7.10 8.19
N VAL A 303 3.05 7.87 7.49
CA VAL A 303 2.22 7.35 6.39
C VAL A 303 3.10 6.89 5.22
N ALA A 304 4.09 7.69 4.82
CA ALA A 304 5.00 7.35 3.73
C ALA A 304 5.83 6.08 4.05
N ALA A 305 6.38 5.98 5.26
CA ALA A 305 7.09 4.80 5.73
C ALA A 305 6.18 3.56 5.75
N ARG A 306 4.92 3.73 6.14
CA ARG A 306 3.92 2.65 6.11
C ARG A 306 3.68 2.14 4.69
N VAL A 307 3.53 3.03 3.72
CA VAL A 307 3.37 2.65 2.30
C VAL A 307 4.63 1.95 1.80
N ALA A 308 5.82 2.47 2.11
CA ALA A 308 7.09 1.86 1.71
C ALA A 308 7.26 0.42 2.21
N ALA A 309 6.87 0.15 3.46
CA ALA A 309 6.95 -1.18 4.08
C ALA A 309 5.78 -2.11 3.73
N SER A 310 4.79 -1.66 2.95
CA SER A 310 3.61 -2.46 2.63
C SER A 310 3.75 -3.09 1.25
N ARG A 311 3.27 -4.34 1.10
CA ARG A 311 3.06 -4.93 -0.22
C ARG A 311 1.73 -4.40 -0.80
N PRO A 312 1.69 -3.87 -2.03
CA PRO A 312 0.48 -3.31 -2.61
C PRO A 312 -0.73 -4.25 -2.54
N LEU A 313 -1.83 -3.75 -1.95
CA LEU A 313 -3.11 -4.46 -1.85
C LEU A 313 -3.03 -5.85 -1.19
N ALA A 314 -2.06 -6.11 -0.31
CA ALA A 314 -1.86 -7.41 0.33
C ALA A 314 -3.08 -7.91 1.13
N LEU A 315 -3.90 -6.98 1.63
CA LEU A 315 -5.12 -7.30 2.36
C LEU A 315 -6.33 -7.52 1.45
N ALA A 316 -6.30 -7.04 0.21
CA ALA A 316 -7.45 -7.05 -0.67
C ALA A 316 -7.66 -8.43 -1.35
N GLN A 317 -8.88 -8.68 -1.81
CA GLN A 317 -9.28 -9.84 -2.61
C GLN A 317 -9.93 -9.38 -3.92
N ASN A 318 -10.08 -10.28 -4.89
CA ASN A 318 -10.74 -9.99 -6.17
C ASN A 318 -10.23 -8.70 -6.84
N ILE A 319 -8.91 -8.50 -6.81
CA ILE A 319 -8.27 -7.32 -7.40
C ILE A 319 -8.58 -7.33 -8.91
N PRO A 320 -9.08 -6.23 -9.49
CA PRO A 320 -9.36 -6.16 -10.92
C PRO A 320 -8.13 -6.61 -11.72
N SER A 321 -8.34 -7.49 -12.72
CA SER A 321 -7.24 -8.17 -13.41
C SER A 321 -6.22 -7.20 -14.01
N GLY A 322 -6.66 -6.10 -14.59
CA GLY A 322 -5.76 -5.04 -15.08
C GLY A 322 -4.90 -4.43 -13.99
N LEU A 323 -5.47 -4.17 -12.81
CA LEU A 323 -4.73 -3.64 -11.66
C LEU A 323 -3.75 -4.69 -11.10
N SER A 324 -4.18 -5.94 -10.97
CA SER A 324 -3.33 -7.03 -10.51
C SER A 324 -2.16 -7.29 -11.46
N MET A 325 -2.39 -7.29 -12.78
CA MET A 325 -1.36 -7.44 -13.80
C MET A 325 -0.43 -6.24 -13.90
N TRP A 326 -0.91 -5.04 -13.57
CA TRP A 326 -0.04 -3.87 -13.53
C TRP A 326 0.81 -3.90 -12.26
N ILE A 327 0.28 -4.28 -11.10
CA ILE A 327 1.06 -4.42 -9.86
C ILE A 327 2.11 -5.53 -10.04
N ASP A 328 1.69 -6.72 -10.46
CA ASP A 328 2.56 -7.85 -10.82
C ASP A 328 3.63 -8.19 -9.77
N GLY A 329 3.23 -8.20 -8.49
CA GLY A 329 4.12 -8.51 -7.36
C GLY A 329 5.07 -7.38 -6.94
N ARG A 330 5.14 -6.28 -7.69
CA ARG A 330 6.08 -5.17 -7.43
C ARG A 330 5.82 -4.44 -6.11
N SER A 331 6.89 -3.90 -5.54
CA SER A 331 6.88 -3.01 -4.38
C SER A 331 6.27 -1.64 -4.70
N TYR A 332 5.84 -0.90 -3.69
CA TYR A 332 5.41 0.49 -3.91
C TYR A 332 6.54 1.35 -4.49
N ALA A 333 7.80 1.15 -4.11
CA ALA A 333 8.92 1.93 -4.65
C ALA A 333 8.99 1.82 -6.18
N GLU A 334 8.84 0.61 -6.74
CA GLU A 334 8.81 0.39 -8.19
C GLU A 334 7.56 1.00 -8.85
N LEU A 335 6.40 0.96 -8.19
CA LEU A 335 5.18 1.59 -8.71
C LEU A 335 5.30 3.12 -8.74
N PHE A 336 5.96 3.72 -7.74
CA PHE A 336 6.28 5.14 -7.71
C PHE A 336 7.32 5.51 -8.77
N ASP A 337 8.34 4.68 -9.00
CA ASP A 337 9.31 4.92 -10.07
C ASP A 337 8.62 4.94 -11.44
N GLU A 338 7.72 4.01 -11.72
CA GLU A 338 6.97 4.03 -12.98
C GLU A 338 6.04 5.25 -13.11
N ALA A 339 5.40 5.69 -12.02
CA ALA A 339 4.42 6.78 -12.05
C ALA A 339 5.06 8.18 -12.04
N PHE A 340 6.20 8.35 -11.36
CA PHE A 340 6.84 9.64 -11.10
C PHE A 340 8.29 9.73 -11.58
N GLY A 341 8.88 8.64 -12.09
CA GLY A 341 10.29 8.58 -12.50
C GLY A 341 11.26 8.59 -11.32
N SER A 342 10.80 8.22 -10.12
CA SER A 342 11.62 8.11 -8.92
C SER A 342 10.96 7.17 -7.91
N PRO A 343 11.73 6.31 -7.23
CA PRO A 343 11.19 5.35 -6.26
C PRO A 343 10.77 5.99 -4.94
N ASP A 344 11.11 7.27 -4.70
CA ASP A 344 10.81 7.90 -3.41
C ASP A 344 9.29 7.99 -3.18
N ILE A 345 8.86 7.44 -2.06
CA ILE A 345 7.49 7.49 -1.60
C ILE A 345 7.36 8.73 -0.71
N THR A 346 6.80 9.80 -1.25
CA THR A 346 6.61 11.06 -0.53
C THR A 346 5.14 11.37 -0.30
N PRO A 347 4.80 12.11 0.76
CA PRO A 347 3.43 12.59 1.02
C PRO A 347 2.82 13.28 -0.20
N ALA A 348 3.58 14.15 -0.87
CA ALA A 348 3.16 14.82 -2.08
C ALA A 348 2.81 13.86 -3.22
N ARG A 349 3.64 12.82 -3.46
CA ARG A 349 3.40 11.84 -4.53
C ARG A 349 2.23 10.91 -4.22
N ILE A 350 2.04 10.53 -2.95
CA ILE A 350 0.85 9.79 -2.49
C ILE A 350 -0.41 10.58 -2.82
N SER A 351 -0.49 11.84 -2.39
CA SER A 351 -1.63 12.73 -2.67
C SER A 351 -1.86 12.95 -4.16
N MET A 352 -0.79 13.18 -4.93
CA MET A 352 -0.87 13.34 -6.38
C MET A 352 -1.38 12.08 -7.09
N ALA A 353 -0.92 10.88 -6.70
CA ALA A 353 -1.38 9.63 -7.30
C ALA A 353 -2.87 9.40 -7.03
N ILE A 354 -3.31 9.52 -5.77
CA ILE A 354 -4.73 9.39 -5.39
C ILE A 354 -5.58 10.39 -6.18
N ALA A 355 -5.18 11.65 -6.22
CA ALA A 355 -5.87 12.68 -6.98
C ALA A 355 -5.90 12.40 -8.49
N THR A 356 -4.88 11.77 -9.06
CA THR A 356 -4.88 11.35 -10.47
C THR A 356 -5.91 10.24 -10.71
N HIS A 357 -6.03 9.26 -9.80
CA HIS A 357 -7.06 8.22 -9.89
C HIS A 357 -8.46 8.83 -9.83
N GLU A 358 -8.75 9.68 -8.85
CA GLU A 358 -10.08 10.29 -8.69
C GLU A 358 -10.53 11.11 -9.91
N ARG A 359 -9.58 11.71 -10.65
CA ARG A 359 -9.89 12.41 -11.92
C ARG A 359 -10.35 11.50 -13.04
N THR A 360 -10.14 10.19 -12.94
CA THR A 360 -10.63 9.21 -13.91
C THR A 360 -12.09 8.79 -13.66
N LEU A 361 -12.66 9.16 -12.51
CA LEU A 361 -13.95 8.68 -12.03
C LEU A 361 -15.08 9.66 -12.37
N PHE A 362 -15.28 9.90 -13.66
CA PHE A 362 -16.35 10.75 -14.18
C PHE A 362 -17.47 9.94 -14.81
N SER A 363 -18.72 10.20 -14.40
CA SER A 363 -19.91 9.43 -14.79
C SER A 363 -20.65 10.12 -15.94
N ASP A 364 -20.18 9.91 -17.17
CA ASP A 364 -20.60 10.59 -18.41
C ASP A 364 -21.56 9.79 -19.32
N ARG A 365 -22.21 8.74 -18.79
CA ARG A 365 -23.15 7.88 -19.56
C ARG A 365 -24.50 7.70 -18.88
N THR A 366 -25.02 8.73 -18.20
CA THR A 366 -26.34 8.65 -17.57
C THR A 366 -27.46 8.68 -18.63
N PRO A 367 -28.70 8.23 -18.32
CA PRO A 367 -29.82 8.40 -19.25
C PRO A 367 -30.09 9.87 -19.62
N LEU A 368 -29.81 10.82 -18.71
CA LEU A 368 -29.88 12.25 -19.01
C LEU A 368 -28.82 12.67 -20.04
N ASP A 369 -27.58 12.16 -19.94
CA ASP A 369 -26.53 12.42 -20.94
C ASP A 369 -26.96 11.90 -22.32
N LYS A 370 -27.47 10.66 -22.39
CA LYS A 370 -27.93 10.04 -23.63
C LYS A 370 -29.11 10.83 -24.22
N TRP A 371 -30.10 11.18 -23.40
CA TRP A 371 -31.23 12.00 -23.83
C TRP A 371 -30.81 13.38 -24.36
N ALA A 372 -29.85 14.05 -23.70
CA ALA A 372 -29.33 15.35 -24.13
C ALA A 372 -28.55 15.28 -25.46
N GLU A 373 -27.95 14.13 -25.76
CA GLU A 373 -27.31 13.84 -27.05
C GLU A 373 -28.31 13.28 -28.10
N GLY A 374 -29.60 13.19 -27.77
CA GLY A 374 -30.63 12.68 -28.67
C GLY A 374 -30.51 11.19 -28.97
N ILE A 375 -29.93 10.41 -28.06
CA ILE A 375 -29.68 8.97 -28.18
C ILE A 375 -30.24 8.18 -26.99
N GLY A 376 -30.40 6.87 -27.15
CA GLY A 376 -30.91 5.99 -26.10
C GLY A 376 -32.41 6.16 -25.80
N THR A 377 -32.85 5.55 -24.70
CA THR A 377 -34.27 5.59 -24.29
C THR A 377 -34.62 6.99 -23.75
N PRO A 378 -35.71 7.62 -24.22
CA PRO A 378 -36.14 8.90 -23.69
C PRO A 378 -36.48 8.82 -22.20
N LEU A 379 -36.51 9.97 -21.53
CA LEU A 379 -37.08 10.09 -20.20
C LEU A 379 -38.54 9.63 -20.22
N THR A 380 -38.97 8.91 -19.19
CA THR A 380 -40.38 8.58 -19.00
C THR A 380 -41.18 9.85 -18.75
N PRO A 381 -42.52 9.85 -18.95
CA PRO A 381 -43.34 11.04 -18.71
C PRO A 381 -43.17 11.64 -17.29
N ALA A 382 -42.97 10.81 -16.26
CA ALA A 382 -42.76 11.28 -14.90
C ALA A 382 -41.36 11.90 -14.69
N GLU A 383 -40.33 11.35 -15.33
CA GLU A 383 -38.97 11.92 -15.28
C GLU A 383 -38.86 13.23 -16.06
N ASP A 384 -39.53 13.33 -17.20
CA ASP A 384 -39.62 14.55 -17.99
C ASP A 384 -40.41 15.64 -17.25
N GLU A 385 -41.55 15.28 -16.63
CA GLU A 385 -42.24 16.17 -15.70
C GLU A 385 -41.30 16.61 -14.57
N GLY A 386 -40.58 15.68 -13.93
CA GLY A 386 -39.62 15.98 -12.87
C GLY A 386 -38.51 16.95 -13.28
N LEU A 387 -37.98 16.81 -14.50
CA LEU A 387 -37.01 17.74 -15.08
C LEU A 387 -37.62 19.13 -15.25
N ASN A 388 -38.86 19.23 -15.76
CA ASN A 388 -39.55 20.50 -15.88
C ASN A 388 -39.76 21.15 -14.50
N LEU A 389 -40.17 20.37 -13.49
CA LEU A 389 -40.33 20.85 -12.11
C LEU A 389 -39.02 21.38 -11.52
N PHE A 390 -37.89 20.75 -11.83
CA PHE A 390 -36.58 21.18 -11.38
C PHE A 390 -36.25 22.60 -11.86
N PHE A 391 -36.58 22.93 -13.12
CA PHE A 391 -36.41 24.29 -13.66
C PHE A 391 -37.49 25.26 -13.17
N GLU A 392 -38.76 24.84 -13.14
CA GLU A 392 -39.88 25.67 -12.68
C GLU A 392 -39.68 26.16 -11.24
N ASN A 393 -39.07 25.34 -10.37
CA ASN A 393 -38.88 25.64 -8.96
C ASN A 393 -37.52 26.25 -8.62
N SER A 394 -36.73 26.61 -9.64
CA SER A 394 -35.43 27.28 -9.49
C SER A 394 -34.34 26.42 -8.83
N CYS A 395 -34.48 25.09 -8.80
CA CYS A 395 -33.44 24.19 -8.31
C CYS A 395 -32.14 24.37 -9.10
N ASN A 396 -32.27 24.68 -10.39
CA ASN A 396 -31.19 24.94 -11.32
C ASN A 396 -30.37 26.22 -11.03
N ILE A 397 -30.77 27.07 -10.07
CA ILE A 397 -29.97 28.23 -9.67
C ILE A 397 -28.69 27.77 -8.96
N CYS A 398 -28.81 26.87 -7.98
CA CYS A 398 -27.66 26.27 -7.31
C CYS A 398 -27.20 25.00 -8.06
N HIS A 399 -28.13 24.18 -8.54
CA HIS A 399 -27.83 22.92 -9.22
C HIS A 399 -27.78 23.08 -10.75
N SER A 400 -26.78 23.81 -11.25
CA SER A 400 -26.64 24.18 -12.67
C SER A 400 -25.56 23.38 -13.43
N GLY A 401 -25.57 23.49 -14.76
CA GLY A 401 -24.54 22.92 -15.64
C GLY A 401 -24.52 21.39 -15.69
N SER A 402 -23.46 20.82 -16.28
CA SER A 402 -23.35 19.38 -16.52
C SER A 402 -23.34 18.53 -15.26
N LEU A 403 -22.90 19.07 -14.12
CA LEU A 403 -22.84 18.37 -12.84
C LEU A 403 -24.08 18.61 -11.97
N LEU A 404 -24.99 19.48 -12.41
CA LEU A 404 -26.10 19.98 -11.60
C LEU A 404 -25.59 20.52 -10.25
N SER A 405 -24.55 21.36 -10.32
CA SER A 405 -23.92 22.03 -9.18
C SER A 405 -23.16 23.26 -9.67
N ASP A 406 -23.38 24.38 -9.00
CA ASP A 406 -22.61 25.62 -9.15
C ASP A 406 -21.29 25.60 -8.36
N ALA A 407 -21.06 24.54 -7.58
CA ALA A 407 -19.94 24.35 -6.66
C ALA A 407 -19.74 25.52 -5.65
N ARG A 408 -20.79 26.30 -5.38
CA ARG A 408 -20.78 27.38 -4.37
C ARG A 408 -21.28 26.88 -3.03
N PHE A 409 -21.26 27.76 -2.03
CA PHE A 409 -21.65 27.49 -0.65
C PHE A 409 -22.95 28.22 -0.36
N HIS A 410 -23.93 27.49 0.17
CA HIS A 410 -25.29 27.96 0.42
C HIS A 410 -25.77 27.42 1.76
N ASN A 411 -26.56 28.19 2.50
CA ASN A 411 -27.26 27.69 3.68
C ASN A 411 -28.72 27.46 3.31
N ILE A 412 -29.09 26.18 3.25
CA ILE A 412 -30.45 25.76 2.85
C ILE A 412 -31.34 25.42 4.06
N GLY A 413 -30.89 25.67 5.29
CA GLY A 413 -31.71 25.41 6.50
C GLY A 413 -31.84 23.93 6.87
N VAL A 414 -30.81 23.11 6.64
CA VAL A 414 -30.79 21.68 7.06
C VAL A 414 -30.66 21.52 8.58
N ARG A 415 -29.85 22.38 9.21
CA ARG A 415 -29.60 22.40 10.66
C ARG A 415 -29.22 23.79 11.15
N LEU A 416 -29.19 23.97 12.48
CA LEU A 416 -28.76 25.23 13.09
C LEU A 416 -27.26 25.48 12.87
N ALA A 417 -26.89 26.69 12.46
CA ALA A 417 -25.49 27.04 12.20
C ALA A 417 -24.57 26.99 13.45
N VAL A 418 -25.15 27.04 14.65
CA VAL A 418 -24.40 26.87 15.92
C VAL A 418 -23.90 25.44 16.10
N GLU A 419 -24.61 24.45 15.53
CA GLU A 419 -24.26 23.04 15.65
C GLU A 419 -23.13 22.65 14.68
N ASP A 420 -23.14 23.22 13.47
CA ASP A 420 -22.03 23.14 12.51
C ASP A 420 -21.97 24.43 11.68
N ARG A 421 -20.91 25.22 11.90
CA ARG A 421 -20.71 26.50 11.20
C ARG A 421 -20.39 26.34 9.72
N GLY A 422 -20.07 25.12 9.24
CA GLY A 422 -19.80 24.87 7.82
C GLY A 422 -18.66 25.73 7.29
N ARG A 423 -18.91 26.43 6.17
CA ARG A 423 -17.96 27.34 5.53
C ARG A 423 -17.49 28.47 6.45
N GLY A 424 -18.35 28.97 7.34
CA GLY A 424 -18.03 30.05 8.28
C GLY A 424 -16.87 29.72 9.23
N ALA A 425 -16.66 28.44 9.56
CA ALA A 425 -15.49 27.99 10.32
C ALA A 425 -14.18 28.09 9.51
N ILE A 426 -14.25 27.94 8.19
CA ILE A 426 -13.09 27.99 7.30
C ILE A 426 -12.74 29.43 6.90
N THR A 427 -13.75 30.25 6.62
CA THR A 427 -13.55 31.66 6.26
C THR A 427 -13.38 32.57 7.47
N ASN A 428 -13.73 32.08 8.67
CA ASN A 428 -13.86 32.87 9.90
C ASN A 428 -14.78 34.10 9.73
N ASN A 429 -15.83 33.94 8.90
CA ASN A 429 -16.81 34.98 8.62
C ASN A 429 -18.20 34.49 9.02
N VAL A 430 -18.84 35.16 9.96
CA VAL A 430 -20.17 34.80 10.47
C VAL A 430 -21.26 34.88 9.41
N ASN A 431 -21.05 35.65 8.33
CA ASN A 431 -21.98 35.69 7.20
C ASN A 431 -21.92 34.41 6.34
N ASN A 432 -20.98 33.50 6.61
CA ASN A 432 -20.91 32.18 5.97
C ASN A 432 -21.27 31.04 6.92
N ASP A 433 -21.75 31.35 8.14
CA ASP A 433 -22.14 30.33 9.10
C ASP A 433 -23.34 29.54 8.57
N GLY A 434 -23.21 28.21 8.58
CA GLY A 434 -24.21 27.26 8.10
C GLY A 434 -24.17 27.01 6.59
N GLU A 435 -23.29 27.69 5.83
CA GLU A 435 -23.16 27.44 4.39
C GLU A 435 -22.38 26.15 4.12
N PHE A 436 -22.89 25.35 3.20
CA PHE A 436 -22.24 24.13 2.71
C PHE A 436 -22.24 24.09 1.19
N LYS A 437 -21.27 23.36 0.64
CA LYS A 437 -21.12 23.26 -0.81
C LYS A 437 -22.32 22.59 -1.46
N THR A 438 -22.82 23.15 -2.55
CA THR A 438 -23.78 22.49 -3.43
C THR A 438 -23.20 21.17 -3.95
N PRO A 439 -23.74 20.00 -3.56
CA PRO A 439 -23.24 18.72 -4.06
C PRO A 439 -23.57 18.55 -5.55
N ASN A 440 -22.77 17.76 -6.26
CA ASN A 440 -23.15 17.31 -7.60
C ASN A 440 -24.27 16.27 -7.48
N LEU A 441 -25.30 16.35 -8.33
CA LEU A 441 -26.49 15.48 -8.22
C LEU A 441 -26.38 14.18 -9.02
N ARG A 442 -25.27 13.97 -9.75
CA ARG A 442 -25.06 12.73 -10.51
C ARG A 442 -24.95 11.54 -9.57
N ASN A 443 -25.52 10.42 -9.99
CA ASN A 443 -25.65 9.17 -9.23
C ASN A 443 -26.47 9.32 -7.93
N GLY A 444 -27.36 10.32 -7.86
CA GLY A 444 -28.18 10.61 -6.68
C GLY A 444 -29.08 9.46 -6.24
N GLU A 445 -29.49 8.58 -7.16
CA GLU A 445 -30.25 7.35 -6.82
C GLU A 445 -29.49 6.42 -5.89
N LEU A 446 -28.17 6.34 -6.07
CA LEU A 446 -27.28 5.45 -5.32
C LEU A 446 -26.81 6.10 -4.01
N HIS A 447 -27.00 7.40 -3.86
CA HIS A 447 -26.32 8.21 -2.85
C HIS A 447 -27.19 8.44 -1.60
N GLY A 448 -27.44 7.39 -0.82
CA GLY A 448 -28.11 7.49 0.50
C GLY A 448 -27.14 7.29 1.68
N PRO A 449 -27.45 7.83 2.88
CA PRO A 449 -28.36 8.93 3.16
C PRO A 449 -27.77 10.32 2.76
N PHE A 450 -28.61 11.34 2.68
CA PHE A 450 -28.32 12.64 2.04
C PHE A 450 -28.00 13.79 3.03
N MET A 451 -27.46 14.88 2.46
CA MET A 451 -26.98 16.09 3.14
C MET A 451 -25.67 15.89 3.92
N HIS A 452 -25.06 16.99 4.36
CA HIS A 452 -23.79 16.98 5.10
C HIS A 452 -23.86 16.20 6.43
N ASN A 453 -25.06 16.00 6.98
CA ASN A 453 -25.32 15.25 8.21
C ASN A 453 -25.95 13.87 7.98
N GLY A 454 -26.24 13.48 6.73
CA GLY A 454 -26.84 12.18 6.41
C GLY A 454 -28.25 11.97 6.98
N ARG A 455 -29.00 13.04 7.26
CA ARG A 455 -30.29 12.96 7.98
C ARG A 455 -31.44 12.40 7.15
N PHE A 456 -31.40 12.55 5.83
CA PHE A 456 -32.49 12.12 4.95
C PHE A 456 -32.14 10.76 4.34
N ALA A 457 -32.96 9.74 4.60
CA ALA A 457 -32.66 8.38 4.16
C ALA A 457 -32.93 8.19 2.66
N THR A 458 -33.94 8.86 2.13
CA THR A 458 -34.39 8.69 0.74
C THR A 458 -34.39 9.99 -0.05
N MET A 459 -34.39 9.89 -1.38
CA MET A 459 -34.53 11.06 -2.25
C MET A 459 -35.90 11.73 -2.06
N GLU A 460 -36.94 10.95 -1.73
CA GLU A 460 -38.26 11.46 -1.38
C GLU A 460 -38.21 12.38 -0.14
N ASP A 461 -37.42 12.02 0.88
CA ASP A 461 -37.23 12.87 2.06
C ASP A 461 -36.54 14.20 1.69
N VAL A 462 -35.59 14.15 0.75
CA VAL A 462 -34.93 15.35 0.21
C VAL A 462 -35.92 16.24 -0.54
N VAL A 463 -36.76 15.66 -1.40
CA VAL A 463 -37.80 16.42 -2.11
C VAL A 463 -38.79 17.03 -1.13
N GLU A 464 -39.20 16.29 -0.10
CA GLU A 464 -40.09 16.80 0.94
C GLU A 464 -39.43 17.93 1.75
N PHE A 465 -38.12 17.86 1.99
CA PHE A 465 -37.35 18.93 2.66
C PHE A 465 -37.40 20.24 1.88
N TYR A 466 -37.15 20.19 0.57
CA TYR A 466 -37.27 21.39 -0.26
C TYR A 466 -38.73 21.84 -0.37
N ASN A 467 -39.69 20.90 -0.45
CA ASN A 467 -41.11 21.23 -0.58
C ASN A 467 -41.64 22.05 0.60
N ARG A 468 -41.16 21.77 1.83
CA ARG A 468 -41.52 22.53 3.04
C ARG A 468 -40.66 23.78 3.28
N GLY A 469 -39.66 24.04 2.43
CA GLY A 469 -38.81 25.25 2.48
C GLY A 469 -37.61 25.17 3.41
N GLY A 470 -37.18 23.97 3.81
CA GLY A 470 -36.13 23.75 4.79
C GLY A 470 -36.66 23.47 6.20
N ASP A 471 -35.79 22.98 7.09
CA ASP A 471 -36.16 22.65 8.47
C ASP A 471 -35.91 23.82 9.44
N PHE A 472 -34.98 24.71 9.10
CA PHE A 472 -34.62 25.89 9.87
C PHE A 472 -34.64 27.15 8.99
N PRO A 473 -35.78 27.53 8.40
CA PRO A 473 -35.85 28.64 7.43
C PRO A 473 -35.60 30.02 8.05
N ASP A 474 -35.85 30.19 9.35
CA ASP A 474 -35.79 31.49 10.04
C ASP A 474 -34.39 31.82 10.61
N GLN A 475 -33.40 30.93 10.45
CA GLN A 475 -32.06 31.19 10.98
C GLN A 475 -31.28 32.19 10.10
N PRO A 476 -30.24 32.85 10.64
CA PRO A 476 -29.39 33.74 9.85
C PRO A 476 -28.75 33.03 8.64
N ASN A 477 -28.48 33.81 7.59
CA ASN A 477 -27.78 33.39 6.36
C ASN A 477 -28.50 32.35 5.49
N VAL A 478 -29.74 31.94 5.79
CA VAL A 478 -30.48 31.06 4.88
C VAL A 478 -30.72 31.76 3.54
N ASP A 479 -30.41 31.06 2.45
CA ASP A 479 -30.59 31.60 1.11
C ASP A 479 -32.06 31.93 0.84
N SER A 480 -32.33 33.17 0.38
CA SER A 480 -33.69 33.67 0.17
C SER A 480 -34.50 32.90 -0.89
N ILE A 481 -33.85 32.01 -1.64
CA ILE A 481 -34.51 31.10 -2.58
C ILE A 481 -35.27 29.98 -1.85
N MET A 482 -34.86 29.63 -0.62
CA MET A 482 -35.51 28.62 0.20
C MET A 482 -36.89 29.10 0.62
N ARG A 483 -37.92 28.40 0.14
CA ARG A 483 -39.34 28.71 0.38
C ARG A 483 -40.18 27.44 0.17
N PRO A 484 -41.36 27.32 0.80
CA PRO A 484 -42.26 26.23 0.51
C PRO A 484 -42.64 26.19 -0.98
N LEU A 485 -42.50 25.02 -1.61
CA LEU A 485 -42.82 24.83 -3.03
C LEU A 485 -44.28 24.44 -3.26
N ASN A 486 -44.96 23.90 -2.24
CA ASN A 486 -46.37 23.47 -2.28
C ASN A 486 -46.69 22.50 -3.44
N LEU A 487 -45.76 21.59 -3.73
CA LEU A 487 -45.94 20.54 -4.72
C LEU A 487 -46.94 19.48 -4.22
N THR A 488 -47.74 18.94 -5.13
CA THR A 488 -48.61 17.79 -4.85
C THR A 488 -47.79 16.50 -4.72
N GLU A 489 -48.35 15.45 -4.12
CA GLU A 489 -47.68 14.14 -4.01
C GLU A 489 -47.18 13.61 -5.36
N GLN A 490 -48.00 13.74 -6.42
CA GLN A 490 -47.61 13.34 -7.77
C GLN A 490 -46.40 14.13 -8.28
N ARG A 491 -46.40 15.46 -8.10
CA ARG A 491 -45.29 16.31 -8.55
C ARG A 491 -44.01 16.05 -7.75
N LYS A 492 -44.13 15.78 -6.44
CA LYS A 492 -42.98 15.34 -5.62
C LYS A 492 -42.40 14.02 -6.15
N ALA A 493 -43.25 13.05 -6.47
CA ALA A 493 -42.82 11.77 -7.03
C ALA A 493 -42.15 11.94 -8.40
N SER A 494 -42.67 12.80 -9.28
CA SER A 494 -42.05 13.12 -10.56
C SER A 494 -40.66 13.77 -10.39
N LEU A 495 -40.52 14.74 -9.48
CA LEU A 495 -39.22 15.35 -9.16
C LEU A 495 -38.22 14.32 -8.59
N ALA A 496 -38.65 13.45 -7.68
CA ALA A 496 -37.82 12.38 -7.17
C ALA A 496 -37.41 11.38 -8.26
N ALA A 497 -38.31 11.05 -9.19
CA ALA A 497 -38.01 10.18 -10.33
C ALA A 497 -36.91 10.77 -11.21
N PHE A 498 -36.96 12.08 -11.48
CA PHE A 498 -35.89 12.77 -12.20
C PHE A 498 -34.52 12.70 -11.49
N LEU A 499 -34.50 12.90 -10.16
CA LEU A 499 -33.26 12.91 -9.38
C LEU A 499 -32.65 11.52 -9.15
N LYS A 500 -33.33 10.46 -9.61
CA LYS A 500 -32.88 9.06 -9.51
C LYS A 500 -32.27 8.60 -10.84
N ARG A 501 -32.95 7.69 -11.54
CA ARG A 501 -32.46 6.96 -12.73
C ARG A 501 -31.86 7.88 -13.79
N PRO A 502 -32.45 9.04 -14.15
CA PRO A 502 -31.87 9.90 -15.17
C PRO A 502 -30.45 10.38 -14.86
N LEU A 503 -30.07 10.46 -13.59
CA LEU A 503 -28.77 10.96 -13.15
C LEU A 503 -27.76 9.85 -12.84
N THR A 504 -28.15 8.58 -12.93
CA THR A 504 -27.33 7.43 -12.55
C THR A 504 -26.60 6.82 -13.75
N ASP A 505 -25.28 6.70 -13.67
CA ASP A 505 -24.48 5.98 -14.66
C ASP A 505 -24.43 4.50 -14.29
N GLU A 506 -24.83 3.63 -15.22
CA GLU A 506 -24.93 2.19 -14.93
C GLU A 506 -23.56 1.55 -14.66
N ARG A 507 -22.46 2.15 -15.17
CA ARG A 507 -21.11 1.69 -14.83
C ARG A 507 -20.78 1.93 -13.36
N VAL A 508 -21.33 2.98 -12.76
CA VAL A 508 -21.16 3.26 -11.33
C VAL A 508 -21.92 2.22 -10.50
N ARG A 509 -23.19 1.95 -10.85
CA ARG A 509 -24.03 0.96 -10.16
C ARG A 509 -23.41 -0.44 -10.19
N LEU A 510 -22.93 -0.83 -11.37
CA LEU A 510 -22.38 -2.17 -11.61
C LEU A 510 -20.88 -2.27 -11.33
N GLU A 511 -20.25 -1.20 -10.84
CA GLU A 511 -18.80 -1.12 -10.59
C GLU A 511 -17.97 -1.58 -11.81
N LEU A 512 -18.37 -1.14 -13.01
CA LEU A 512 -17.65 -1.39 -14.25
C LEU A 512 -16.53 -0.35 -14.43
N PRO A 513 -15.46 -0.68 -15.17
CA PRO A 513 -14.38 0.28 -15.42
C PRO A 513 -14.87 1.64 -15.93
N PRO A 514 -14.36 2.76 -15.39
CA PRO A 514 -13.23 2.88 -14.46
C PRO A 514 -13.58 2.75 -12.97
N PHE A 515 -14.84 2.45 -12.63
CA PHE A 515 -15.35 2.36 -11.25
C PHE A 515 -15.17 0.96 -10.62
N ASP A 516 -14.52 0.05 -11.33
CA ASP A 516 -14.16 -1.28 -10.84
C ASP A 516 -13.16 -1.17 -9.69
N ARG A 517 -13.25 -2.11 -8.74
CA ARG A 517 -12.48 -2.06 -7.49
C ARG A 517 -12.16 -3.45 -6.96
N PRO A 518 -11.15 -3.58 -6.09
CA PRO A 518 -10.98 -4.79 -5.29
C PRO A 518 -12.06 -4.92 -4.20
N HIS A 519 -12.13 -6.11 -3.62
CA HIS A 519 -12.86 -6.42 -2.40
C HIS A 519 -11.95 -6.20 -1.18
N LEU A 520 -12.36 -5.36 -0.24
CA LEU A 520 -11.52 -4.99 0.91
C LEU A 520 -11.49 -6.09 1.98
N TYR A 521 -10.49 -6.06 2.86
CA TYR A 521 -10.40 -7.02 3.96
C TYR A 521 -11.60 -6.87 4.90
N THR A 522 -12.02 -5.63 5.20
CA THR A 522 -13.19 -5.33 6.02
C THR A 522 -14.53 -5.80 5.44
N GLU A 523 -14.58 -6.14 4.15
CA GLU A 523 -15.75 -6.74 3.49
C GLU A 523 -15.69 -8.28 3.47
N SER A 524 -14.54 -8.86 3.81
CA SER A 524 -14.28 -10.28 3.65
C SER A 524 -14.65 -11.12 4.87
N ASN A 525 -14.75 -12.43 4.68
CA ASN A 525 -14.92 -13.40 5.76
C ASN A 525 -13.64 -13.64 6.60
N ARG A 526 -12.55 -12.90 6.35
CA ARG A 526 -11.29 -12.97 7.10
C ARG A 526 -11.29 -12.10 8.36
N ILE A 527 -12.29 -11.24 8.53
CA ILE A 527 -12.44 -10.43 9.75
C ILE A 527 -12.65 -11.33 10.97
N PRO A 528 -12.06 -11.03 12.13
CA PRO A 528 -12.32 -11.77 13.36
C PRO A 528 -13.81 -11.81 13.70
N VAL A 529 -14.28 -12.95 14.19
CA VAL A 529 -15.70 -13.18 14.49
C VAL A 529 -15.90 -13.31 16.00
N ILE A 530 -16.87 -12.58 16.55
CA ILE A 530 -17.28 -12.69 17.96
C ILE A 530 -18.49 -13.63 18.08
N SER A 531 -18.37 -14.70 18.85
CA SER A 531 -19.41 -15.74 18.99
C SER A 531 -19.50 -16.29 20.41
N GLY A 532 -20.41 -17.26 20.62
CA GLY A 532 -20.61 -17.92 21.91
C GLY A 532 -21.11 -17.01 23.03
N THR A 533 -21.12 -17.54 24.25
CA THR A 533 -21.50 -16.83 25.48
C THR A 533 -20.28 -16.43 26.29
N GLY A 534 -20.43 -15.40 27.13
CA GLY A 534 -19.46 -15.00 28.15
C GLY A 534 -20.00 -15.23 29.55
N ARG A 535 -19.29 -14.70 30.56
CA ARG A 535 -19.69 -14.71 31.96
C ARG A 535 -19.68 -13.29 32.49
N ALA A 536 -20.83 -12.85 32.99
CA ALA A 536 -20.99 -11.54 33.60
C ALA A 536 -20.26 -11.44 34.95
N GLY A 537 -19.81 -10.22 35.27
CA GLY A 537 -19.28 -9.85 36.58
C GLY A 537 -20.09 -8.77 37.27
N SER A 538 -19.40 -7.84 37.91
CA SER A 538 -19.93 -6.69 38.64
C SER A 538 -20.94 -5.91 37.78
N GLY A 539 -22.14 -5.68 38.33
CA GLY A 539 -23.22 -4.99 37.63
C GLY A 539 -23.93 -5.82 36.55
N GLY A 540 -23.61 -7.11 36.41
CA GLY A 540 -24.18 -7.97 35.38
C GLY A 540 -23.55 -7.77 33.98
N TYR A 541 -22.47 -7.00 33.88
CA TYR A 541 -21.80 -6.75 32.61
C TYR A 541 -20.92 -7.94 32.21
N THR A 542 -21.06 -8.37 30.97
CA THR A 542 -20.15 -9.35 30.33
C THR A 542 -19.10 -8.57 29.56
N PRO A 543 -17.79 -8.80 29.78
CA PRO A 543 -16.74 -8.14 29.01
C PRO A 543 -16.92 -8.32 27.50
N GLY A 544 -16.83 -7.23 26.75
CA GLY A 544 -16.88 -7.22 25.30
C GLY A 544 -15.49 -7.41 24.71
N ALA A 545 -15.28 -8.47 23.93
CA ALA A 545 -14.04 -8.66 23.17
C ALA A 545 -14.10 -7.87 21.86
N ILE A 546 -12.98 -7.26 21.49
CA ILE A 546 -12.82 -6.49 20.25
C ILE A 546 -11.58 -7.05 19.52
N ALA A 547 -11.77 -7.44 18.27
CA ALA A 547 -10.70 -7.85 17.36
C ALA A 547 -11.11 -7.41 15.95
N LEU A 548 -10.34 -6.51 15.34
CA LEU A 548 -10.71 -5.85 14.07
C LEU A 548 -9.60 -5.92 13.04
N GLU A 549 -8.36 -5.74 13.49
CA GLU A 549 -7.17 -5.70 12.63
C GLU A 549 -6.98 -7.02 11.86
N PRO A 550 -6.33 -7.01 10.69
CA PRO A 550 -6.10 -8.21 9.92
C PRO A 550 -5.12 -9.16 10.64
N PRO A 551 -5.48 -10.45 10.83
CA PRO A 551 -4.56 -11.49 11.25
C PRO A 551 -3.60 -11.90 10.11
N LEU A 552 -2.87 -10.93 9.56
CA LEU A 552 -1.92 -11.14 8.47
C LEU A 552 -0.63 -11.77 9.03
N VAL A 553 -0.10 -12.80 8.37
CA VAL A 553 1.22 -13.38 8.67
C VAL A 553 2.29 -12.29 8.67
N GLY A 554 3.21 -12.32 9.64
CA GLY A 554 4.23 -11.27 9.80
C GLY A 554 3.71 -9.92 10.29
N ASN A 555 2.42 -9.79 10.66
CA ASN A 555 1.92 -8.54 11.24
C ASN A 555 2.58 -8.32 12.62
N PRO A 556 3.43 -7.28 12.80
CA PRO A 556 4.14 -7.07 14.06
C PRO A 556 3.22 -6.62 15.20
N SER A 557 2.02 -6.13 14.87
CA SER A 557 1.02 -5.66 15.83
C SER A 557 -0.38 -5.96 15.30
N PHE A 558 -0.97 -7.04 15.80
CA PHE A 558 -2.39 -7.40 15.73
C PHE A 558 -3.03 -7.13 17.08
N THR A 559 -3.82 -6.05 17.16
CA THR A 559 -4.40 -5.60 18.43
C THR A 559 -5.73 -6.28 18.74
N VAL A 560 -5.83 -6.86 19.94
CA VAL A 560 -7.08 -7.34 20.54
C VAL A 560 -7.38 -6.53 21.79
N ALA A 561 -8.66 -6.27 22.06
CA ALA A 561 -9.07 -5.43 23.17
C ALA A 561 -10.28 -5.98 23.93
N VAL A 562 -10.50 -5.44 25.12
CA VAL A 562 -11.65 -5.72 25.98
C VAL A 562 -12.25 -4.41 26.48
N ASN A 563 -13.57 -4.36 26.58
CA ASN A 563 -14.32 -3.29 27.24
C ASN A 563 -15.47 -3.85 28.09
N GLY A 564 -16.20 -2.99 28.80
CA GLY A 564 -17.39 -3.41 29.55
C GLY A 564 -17.07 -4.28 30.76
N ALA A 565 -15.83 -4.29 31.24
CA ALA A 565 -15.37 -5.11 32.35
C ALA A 565 -15.31 -4.34 33.67
N LEU A 566 -14.78 -4.94 34.74
CA LEU A 566 -14.47 -4.23 35.97
C LEU A 566 -13.22 -3.34 35.78
N GLY A 567 -13.35 -2.04 36.03
CA GLY A 567 -12.23 -1.09 35.92
C GLY A 567 -11.15 -1.31 36.98
N ALA A 568 -9.89 -1.01 36.65
CA ALA A 568 -8.70 -1.25 37.47
C ALA A 568 -8.44 -2.73 37.82
N ALA A 569 -9.20 -3.67 37.23
CA ALA A 569 -9.02 -5.09 37.44
C ALA A 569 -7.86 -5.65 36.61
N HIS A 570 -7.25 -6.73 37.13
CA HIS A 570 -6.31 -7.55 36.35
C HIS A 570 -7.07 -8.35 35.31
N ALA A 571 -6.61 -8.31 34.06
CA ALA A 571 -7.17 -9.01 32.92
C ALA A 571 -6.12 -9.87 32.22
N VAL A 572 -6.56 -11.01 31.71
CA VAL A 572 -5.76 -11.96 30.95
C VAL A 572 -6.48 -12.26 29.64
N VAL A 573 -5.81 -12.07 28.51
CA VAL A 573 -6.25 -12.65 27.24
C VAL A 573 -5.53 -13.97 27.02
N VAL A 574 -6.28 -15.03 26.74
CA VAL A 574 -5.73 -16.35 26.38
C VAL A 574 -6.20 -16.67 24.98
N ILE A 575 -5.26 -17.05 24.11
CA ILE A 575 -5.51 -17.43 22.72
C ILE A 575 -4.87 -18.78 22.44
N GLY A 576 -5.65 -19.71 21.89
CA GLY A 576 -5.18 -21.04 21.52
C GLY A 576 -5.81 -21.57 20.23
N SER A 577 -5.35 -22.75 19.82
CA SER A 577 -5.84 -23.50 18.65
C SER A 577 -7.22 -24.14 18.86
N SER A 578 -7.79 -23.99 20.06
CA SER A 578 -9.16 -24.37 20.43
C SER A 578 -9.74 -23.36 21.41
N ASP A 579 -11.08 -23.26 21.53
CA ASP A 579 -11.74 -22.37 22.51
C ASP A 579 -11.16 -22.59 23.92
N PRO A 580 -10.53 -21.57 24.54
CA PRO A 580 -10.00 -21.66 25.91
C PRO A 580 -11.08 -21.93 26.98
N GLY A 581 -12.36 -21.68 26.64
CA GLY A 581 -13.52 -22.00 27.46
C GLY A 581 -13.77 -21.02 28.61
N ALA A 582 -15.00 -21.02 29.15
CA ALA A 582 -15.38 -20.23 30.31
C ALA A 582 -15.51 -21.11 31.56
N GLY A 583 -14.47 -21.92 31.84
CA GLY A 583 -14.46 -22.95 32.89
C GLY A 583 -14.34 -22.43 34.33
N ALA A 584 -13.89 -23.31 35.24
CA ALA A 584 -13.74 -22.96 36.66
C ALA A 584 -12.51 -22.11 36.98
N SER A 585 -11.50 -22.14 36.11
CA SER A 585 -10.22 -21.45 36.26
C SER A 585 -9.81 -20.75 34.97
N ILE A 586 -8.92 -19.76 35.08
CA ILE A 586 -8.25 -19.14 33.94
C ILE A 586 -7.21 -20.13 33.40
N PRO A 587 -7.19 -20.44 32.10
CA PRO A 587 -6.17 -21.32 31.52
C PRO A 587 -4.74 -20.81 31.78
N ALA A 588 -3.86 -21.72 32.17
CA ALA A 588 -2.47 -21.38 32.50
C ALA A 588 -1.65 -20.99 31.26
N ASN A 589 -1.98 -21.55 30.10
CA ASN A 589 -1.29 -21.34 28.83
C ASN A 589 -2.29 -21.09 27.70
N GLY A 590 -1.86 -20.38 26.67
CA GLY A 590 -2.51 -20.32 25.36
C GLY A 590 -1.52 -20.78 24.31
N SER A 591 -1.91 -21.68 23.40
CA SER A 591 -0.99 -22.22 22.39
C SER A 591 -0.55 -21.20 21.34
N PHE A 592 -1.19 -20.02 21.30
CA PHE A 592 -0.77 -18.89 20.48
C PHE A 592 -0.25 -17.74 21.34
N ALA A 593 -1.06 -17.24 22.29
CA ALA A 593 -0.66 -16.13 23.14
C ALA A 593 -1.37 -16.17 24.49
N ARG A 594 -0.69 -15.64 25.52
CA ARG A 594 -1.28 -15.31 26.81
C ARG A 594 -0.69 -14.00 27.30
N VAL A 595 -1.51 -12.96 27.38
CA VAL A 595 -1.07 -11.61 27.76
C VAL A 595 -1.86 -11.14 28.98
N GLU A 596 -1.17 -10.54 29.93
CA GLU A 596 -1.76 -9.97 31.14
C GLU A 596 -1.60 -8.46 31.17
N LEU A 597 -2.62 -7.75 31.65
CA LEU A 597 -2.56 -6.31 31.89
C LEU A 597 -3.56 -5.89 32.98
N ASN A 598 -3.41 -4.67 33.47
CA ASN A 598 -4.43 -4.02 34.29
C ASN A 598 -5.32 -3.15 33.40
N LEU A 599 -6.63 -3.27 33.58
CA LEU A 599 -7.60 -2.47 32.85
C LEU A 599 -7.63 -1.04 33.36
N ALA A 600 -7.84 -0.10 32.44
CA ALA A 600 -8.17 1.28 32.78
C ALA A 600 -9.65 1.42 33.19
N GLY A 601 -10.04 2.61 33.65
CA GLY A 601 -11.40 2.92 34.11
C GLY A 601 -11.68 2.50 35.57
N SER A 602 -12.91 2.74 36.03
CA SER A 602 -13.31 2.47 37.43
C SER A 602 -14.74 1.95 37.55
N GLY A 603 -14.95 0.94 38.40
CA GLY A 603 -16.27 0.34 38.64
C GLY A 603 -16.67 -0.70 37.58
N GLY A 604 -17.79 -1.38 37.83
CA GLY A 604 -18.30 -2.42 36.93
C GLY A 604 -18.83 -1.81 35.62
N GLY A 605 -18.45 -2.39 34.48
CA GLY A 605 -18.89 -1.97 33.15
C GLY A 605 -18.02 -0.90 32.48
N ASN A 606 -17.06 -0.30 33.21
CA ASN A 606 -16.22 0.79 32.69
C ASN A 606 -14.77 0.37 32.45
N GLY A 607 -14.42 -0.90 32.72
CA GLY A 607 -13.08 -1.45 32.52
C GLY A 607 -12.77 -1.69 31.05
N TYR A 608 -11.60 -1.24 30.59
CA TYR A 608 -11.12 -1.45 29.22
C TYR A 608 -9.60 -1.59 29.13
N GLY A 609 -9.12 -2.21 28.05
CA GLY A 609 -7.69 -2.35 27.75
C GLY A 609 -7.46 -3.09 26.44
N SER A 610 -6.22 -3.05 25.94
CA SER A 610 -5.80 -3.74 24.72
C SER A 610 -4.48 -4.47 24.91
N ALA A 611 -4.24 -5.46 24.06
CA ALA A 611 -2.98 -6.17 23.94
C ALA A 611 -2.60 -6.23 22.45
N ASN A 612 -1.36 -5.88 22.15
CA ASN A 612 -0.79 -5.98 20.81
C ASN A 612 -0.06 -7.31 20.71
N LEU A 613 -0.38 -8.07 19.66
CA LEU A 613 0.16 -9.41 19.45
C LEU A 613 0.95 -9.42 18.15
N SER A 614 2.19 -9.89 18.18
CA SER A 614 2.91 -10.15 16.94
C SER A 614 2.43 -11.47 16.35
N ILE A 615 2.07 -11.45 15.06
CA ILE A 615 1.82 -12.67 14.28
C ILE A 615 3.15 -13.02 13.62
N PRO A 616 3.78 -14.15 13.98
CA PRO A 616 5.06 -14.55 13.40
C PRO A 616 4.98 -14.61 11.88
N ASN A 617 6.08 -14.28 11.22
CA ASN A 617 6.20 -14.47 9.77
C ASN A 617 6.48 -15.95 9.44
N ASN A 618 5.53 -16.82 9.79
CA ASN A 618 5.66 -18.25 9.62
C ASN A 618 4.56 -18.75 8.66
N PRO A 619 4.91 -19.19 7.44
CA PRO A 619 3.96 -19.74 6.47
C PRO A 619 3.07 -20.87 7.01
N ALA A 620 3.57 -21.69 7.93
CA ALA A 620 2.81 -22.79 8.52
C ALA A 620 1.57 -22.31 9.30
N LEU A 621 1.52 -21.05 9.72
CA LEU A 621 0.36 -20.45 10.39
C LEU A 621 -0.76 -20.10 9.43
N ILE A 622 -0.48 -19.95 8.13
CA ILE A 622 -1.47 -19.55 7.13
C ILE A 622 -2.59 -20.60 7.06
N GLY A 623 -3.85 -20.15 7.17
CA GLY A 623 -5.03 -21.00 7.21
C GLY A 623 -5.35 -21.58 8.58
N GLN A 624 -4.49 -21.44 9.59
CA GLN A 624 -4.80 -21.87 10.95
C GLN A 624 -5.77 -20.90 11.63
N THR A 625 -6.75 -21.46 12.34
CA THR A 625 -7.74 -20.70 13.12
C THR A 625 -7.40 -20.73 14.60
N PHE A 626 -7.44 -19.57 15.23
CA PHE A 626 -7.19 -19.36 16.65
C PHE A 626 -8.42 -18.78 17.34
N TYR A 627 -8.51 -19.07 18.64
CA TYR A 627 -9.66 -18.79 19.49
C TYR A 627 -9.20 -18.11 20.76
N GLY A 628 -9.81 -16.98 21.11
CA GLY A 628 -9.42 -16.17 22.25
C GLY A 628 -10.57 -15.75 23.15
N ARG A 629 -10.26 -15.59 24.44
CA ARG A 629 -11.14 -15.02 25.46
C ARG A 629 -10.37 -14.11 26.42
N TRP A 630 -11.05 -13.08 26.88
CA TRP A 630 -10.60 -12.25 27.99
C TRP A 630 -11.19 -12.77 29.30
N TYR A 631 -10.35 -12.86 30.32
CA TYR A 631 -10.69 -13.19 31.69
C TYR A 631 -10.35 -12.00 32.56
N VAL A 632 -11.31 -11.46 33.29
CA VAL A 632 -11.11 -10.25 34.11
C VAL A 632 -11.44 -10.56 35.55
N THR A 633 -10.47 -10.34 36.44
CA THR A 633 -10.63 -10.53 37.89
C THR A 633 -11.81 -9.69 38.38
N ASP A 634 -12.83 -10.35 38.94
CA ASP A 634 -14.06 -9.72 39.37
C ASP A 634 -14.71 -10.53 40.51
N PRO A 635 -14.61 -10.07 41.77
CA PRO A 635 -15.14 -10.79 42.92
C PRO A 635 -16.66 -11.05 42.88
N ALA A 636 -17.40 -10.28 42.09
CA ALA A 636 -18.85 -10.47 41.93
C ALA A 636 -19.20 -11.53 40.87
N ALA A 637 -18.23 -11.95 40.06
CA ALA A 637 -18.42 -13.00 39.07
C ALA A 637 -18.25 -14.39 39.68
N ALA A 638 -18.92 -15.41 39.10
CA ALA A 638 -18.68 -16.79 39.47
C ALA A 638 -17.19 -17.14 39.28
N ASN A 639 -16.61 -17.85 40.26
CA ASN A 639 -15.18 -18.21 40.34
C ASN A 639 -14.20 -17.02 40.44
N GLY A 640 -14.70 -15.81 40.73
CA GLY A 640 -13.88 -14.63 40.98
C GLY A 640 -13.37 -13.91 39.72
N PHE A 641 -13.88 -14.25 38.53
CA PHE A 641 -13.57 -13.56 37.28
C PHE A 641 -14.72 -13.61 36.28
N SER A 642 -14.88 -12.51 35.53
CA SER A 642 -15.78 -12.42 34.37
C SER A 642 -15.05 -12.86 33.10
N VAL A 643 -15.79 -13.26 32.06
CA VAL A 643 -15.21 -13.82 30.83
C VAL A 643 -15.90 -13.20 29.61
N SER A 644 -15.13 -12.78 28.62
CA SER A 644 -15.71 -12.29 27.37
C SER A 644 -16.36 -13.41 26.56
N ARG A 645 -17.15 -13.00 25.56
CA ARG A 645 -17.47 -13.88 24.43
C ARG A 645 -16.20 -14.32 23.71
N LEU A 646 -16.32 -15.41 22.95
CA LEU A 646 -15.24 -15.96 22.14
C LEU A 646 -14.95 -15.02 20.97
N PHE A 647 -13.70 -14.68 20.73
CA PHE A 647 -13.26 -14.14 19.45
C PHE A 647 -12.45 -15.19 18.70
N GLN A 648 -12.69 -15.33 17.41
CA GLN A 648 -11.95 -16.27 16.54
C GLN A 648 -11.38 -15.53 15.33
N PHE A 649 -10.20 -15.94 14.88
CA PHE A 649 -9.57 -15.38 13.69
C PHE A 649 -8.73 -16.45 12.97
N THR A 650 -8.59 -16.32 11.65
CA THR A 650 -7.78 -17.23 10.83
C THR A 650 -6.63 -16.45 10.24
N ILE A 651 -5.39 -16.92 10.45
CA ILE A 651 -4.22 -16.24 9.90
C ILE A 651 -4.21 -16.41 8.38
N PHE A 652 -3.93 -15.33 7.67
CA PHE A 652 -3.85 -15.33 6.20
C PHE A 652 -2.62 -14.56 5.73
N GLY A 653 -2.32 -14.67 4.43
CA GLY A 653 -1.21 -13.99 3.79
C GLY A 653 -0.81 -14.74 2.52
N SER A 654 0.20 -14.23 1.84
CA SER A 654 1.01 -15.05 0.94
C SER A 654 2.21 -15.55 1.73
N GLU A 655 2.82 -16.64 1.31
CA GLU A 655 4.21 -16.92 1.64
C GLU A 655 4.99 -15.65 1.29
N ALA A 656 5.44 -14.90 2.30
CA ALA A 656 6.60 -14.09 2.08
C ALA A 656 7.71 -15.13 1.92
N ALA A 657 8.40 -15.12 0.77
CA ALA A 657 9.76 -15.58 0.79
C ALA A 657 10.46 -14.68 1.81
N VAL A 658 10.54 -15.14 3.06
CA VAL A 658 11.55 -14.60 3.96
C VAL A 658 12.81 -15.22 3.41
N GLU A 659 13.48 -14.51 2.51
CA GLU A 659 14.91 -14.72 2.46
C GLU A 659 15.40 -14.37 3.87
N SER A 660 15.77 -15.38 4.66
CA SER A 660 16.54 -15.12 5.87
C SER A 660 17.76 -14.32 5.43
N ALA A 661 17.95 -13.12 5.97
CA ALA A 661 19.18 -12.40 5.74
C ALA A 661 20.35 -13.32 6.15
N PRO A 662 21.39 -13.48 5.31
CA PRO A 662 22.50 -14.35 5.66
C PRO A 662 23.16 -13.82 6.94
N PHE A 663 23.63 -14.73 7.79
CA PHE A 663 24.25 -14.39 9.07
C PHE A 663 23.31 -13.67 10.06
N ASP A 664 22.00 -13.90 9.98
CA ASP A 664 21.03 -13.55 11.01
C ASP A 664 21.02 -14.61 12.13
N PHE A 665 21.64 -14.35 13.27
CA PHE A 665 21.72 -15.31 14.38
C PHE A 665 20.60 -15.13 15.43
N ASP A 666 19.78 -14.08 15.32
CA ASP A 666 18.70 -13.82 16.28
C ASP A 666 17.28 -13.97 15.70
N GLY A 667 17.16 -14.06 14.39
CA GLY A 667 15.95 -14.29 13.61
C GLY A 667 15.13 -13.02 13.38
N ASP A 668 15.76 -11.84 13.43
CA ASP A 668 15.08 -10.56 13.21
C ASP A 668 14.99 -10.13 11.74
N GLY A 669 15.51 -10.97 10.83
CA GLY A 669 15.53 -10.73 9.39
C GLY A 669 16.67 -9.83 8.95
N LYS A 670 17.72 -9.65 9.76
CA LYS A 670 18.90 -8.83 9.42
C LYS A 670 20.20 -9.58 9.64
N THR A 671 21.18 -9.28 8.80
CA THR A 671 22.56 -9.72 8.99
C THR A 671 23.13 -9.12 10.28
N ASP A 672 23.59 -9.98 11.20
CA ASP A 672 24.25 -9.56 12.42
C ASP A 672 25.71 -9.16 12.20
N ILE A 673 26.19 -8.20 13.00
CA ILE A 673 27.61 -7.87 13.02
C ILE A 673 28.34 -8.94 13.85
N GLY A 674 29.07 -9.82 13.18
CA GLY A 674 29.80 -10.90 13.82
C GLY A 674 31.26 -11.04 13.39
N ILE A 675 32.10 -11.52 14.30
CA ILE A 675 33.48 -11.96 14.01
C ILE A 675 33.78 -13.36 14.56
N PHE A 676 34.76 -14.02 13.93
CA PHE A 676 35.46 -15.18 14.45
C PHE A 676 36.90 -14.82 14.80
N ARG A 677 37.33 -15.15 16.02
CA ARG A 677 38.69 -14.94 16.52
C ARG A 677 39.48 -16.25 16.48
N PRO A 678 40.44 -16.40 15.55
CA PRO A 678 41.15 -17.67 15.39
C PRO A 678 41.98 -18.07 16.61
N SER A 679 42.61 -17.13 17.33
CA SER A 679 43.53 -17.44 18.43
C SER A 679 42.88 -18.22 19.58
N GLY A 680 41.57 -18.09 19.77
CA GLY A 680 40.80 -18.83 20.78
C GLY A 680 39.71 -19.75 20.20
N GLY A 681 39.42 -19.67 18.90
CA GLY A 681 38.24 -20.34 18.33
C GLY A 681 36.94 -19.71 18.83
N GLU A 682 36.91 -18.39 18.97
CA GLU A 682 35.79 -17.65 19.58
C GLU A 682 34.90 -17.01 18.52
N TRP A 683 33.60 -17.09 18.72
CA TRP A 683 32.58 -16.39 17.95
C TRP A 683 32.07 -15.23 18.77
N TRP A 684 31.99 -14.04 18.18
CA TRP A 684 31.45 -12.84 18.81
C TRP A 684 30.41 -12.24 17.88
N ILE A 685 29.16 -12.15 18.32
CA ILE A 685 28.03 -11.72 17.50
C ILE A 685 27.28 -10.62 18.25
N ASN A 686 27.11 -9.49 17.58
CA ASN A 686 26.32 -8.37 18.04
C ASN A 686 24.97 -8.39 17.32
N ARG A 687 23.93 -8.72 18.09
CA ARG A 687 22.58 -9.00 17.61
C ARG A 687 21.83 -7.74 17.18
N SER A 688 21.34 -7.68 15.96
CA SER A 688 20.56 -6.57 15.40
C SER A 688 19.27 -6.30 16.16
N GLY A 689 18.56 -7.34 16.60
CA GLY A 689 17.22 -7.22 17.16
C GLY A 689 17.18 -6.57 18.55
N ASN A 690 18.28 -6.64 19.31
CA ASN A 690 18.34 -6.11 20.68
C ASN A 690 19.66 -5.41 21.06
N GLY A 691 20.66 -5.38 20.18
CA GLY A 691 21.98 -4.78 20.41
C GLY A 691 22.84 -5.50 21.44
N GLN A 692 22.46 -6.71 21.88
CA GLN A 692 23.26 -7.50 22.81
C GLN A 692 24.37 -8.24 22.07
N THR A 693 25.57 -8.16 22.62
CA THR A 693 26.69 -8.99 22.17
C THR A 693 26.72 -10.29 22.96
N PHE A 694 26.82 -11.42 22.26
CA PHE A 694 27.18 -12.69 22.87
C PHE A 694 28.48 -13.22 22.29
N ALA A 695 29.20 -13.98 23.10
CA ALA A 695 30.44 -14.63 22.69
C ALA A 695 30.49 -16.05 23.23
N LEU A 696 31.06 -16.95 22.45
CA LEU A 696 31.30 -18.33 22.86
C LEU A 696 32.53 -18.91 22.18
N GLN A 697 33.08 -19.95 22.79
CA GLN A 697 34.19 -20.70 22.23
C GLN A 697 33.68 -21.98 21.58
N PHE A 698 33.82 -22.08 20.25
CA PHE A 698 33.41 -23.26 19.49
C PHE A 698 34.24 -23.35 18.20
N GLY A 699 35.25 -24.22 18.21
CA GLY A 699 36.17 -24.42 17.09
C GLY A 699 37.64 -24.15 17.46
N ALA A 700 38.48 -24.11 16.44
CA ALA A 700 39.93 -23.91 16.54
C ALA A 700 40.45 -22.98 15.44
N SER A 701 41.69 -22.51 15.57
CA SER A 701 42.32 -21.54 14.65
C SER A 701 42.45 -22.04 13.20
N THR A 702 42.47 -23.36 13.01
CA THR A 702 42.61 -24.03 11.70
C THR A 702 41.27 -24.37 11.05
N ASP A 703 40.16 -24.17 11.75
CA ASP A 703 38.84 -24.49 11.23
C ASP A 703 38.40 -23.39 10.23
N VAL A 704 37.61 -23.81 9.23
CA VAL A 704 37.01 -22.92 8.23
C VAL A 704 35.58 -22.64 8.65
N ILE A 705 35.27 -21.39 8.99
CA ILE A 705 33.90 -21.00 9.38
C ILE A 705 32.94 -21.17 8.22
N ALA A 706 31.74 -21.67 8.50
CA ALA A 706 30.70 -21.90 7.50
C ALA A 706 29.29 -21.83 8.13
N PRO A 707 28.90 -20.70 8.76
CA PRO A 707 27.60 -20.54 9.38
C PRO A 707 26.46 -20.46 8.34
N ALA A 708 25.36 -21.17 8.57
CA ALA A 708 24.16 -21.20 7.74
C ALA A 708 23.00 -21.80 8.57
N ASP A 709 21.75 -21.71 8.11
CA ASP A 709 20.60 -22.31 8.80
C ASP A 709 20.49 -23.82 8.49
N PHE A 710 21.22 -24.66 9.21
CA PHE A 710 21.22 -26.11 8.95
C PHE A 710 20.01 -26.83 9.56
N THR A 711 19.31 -26.22 10.51
CA THR A 711 18.16 -26.83 11.18
C THR A 711 16.82 -26.42 10.60
N GLY A 712 16.75 -25.30 9.88
CA GLY A 712 15.56 -24.72 9.27
C GLY A 712 14.71 -23.92 10.25
N ASP A 713 15.33 -23.30 11.26
CA ASP A 713 14.64 -22.51 12.27
C ASP A 713 14.55 -21.02 11.93
N GLY A 714 15.07 -20.64 10.76
CA GLY A 714 15.13 -19.27 10.25
C GLY A 714 16.30 -18.46 10.80
N LYS A 715 17.26 -19.10 11.48
CA LYS A 715 18.47 -18.45 12.02
C LYS A 715 19.72 -19.13 11.50
N SER A 716 20.77 -18.35 11.33
CA SER A 716 22.10 -18.88 11.05
C SER A 716 22.62 -19.67 12.25
N ASP A 717 22.96 -20.93 12.03
CA ASP A 717 23.69 -21.73 13.01
C ASP A 717 25.18 -21.39 13.01
N ILE A 718 25.81 -21.55 14.17
CA ILE A 718 27.26 -21.42 14.28
C ILE A 718 27.89 -22.73 13.81
N ALA A 719 28.63 -22.69 12.70
CA ALA A 719 29.21 -23.88 12.13
C ALA A 719 30.62 -23.67 11.55
N PHE A 720 31.40 -24.74 11.52
CA PHE A 720 32.70 -24.78 10.87
C PHE A 720 33.01 -26.16 10.27
N PHE A 721 33.84 -26.16 9.23
CA PHE A 721 34.46 -27.35 8.65
C PHE A 721 35.89 -27.48 9.18
N ARG A 722 36.26 -28.70 9.63
CA ARG A 722 37.60 -29.02 10.13
C ARG A 722 38.40 -29.76 9.05
N PRO A 723 39.39 -29.10 8.40
CA PRO A 723 40.11 -29.72 7.29
C PRO A 723 40.92 -30.96 7.70
N SER A 724 41.41 -31.03 8.95
CA SER A 724 42.23 -32.15 9.42
C SER A 724 41.47 -33.46 9.57
N SER A 725 40.14 -33.42 9.80
CA SER A 725 39.29 -34.61 9.90
C SER A 725 38.26 -34.74 8.77
N GLY A 726 38.00 -33.68 7.99
CA GLY A 726 36.94 -33.68 6.98
C GLY A 726 35.53 -33.65 7.58
N GLU A 727 35.38 -33.09 8.78
CA GLU A 727 34.12 -33.07 9.52
C GLU A 727 33.55 -31.65 9.63
N TRP A 728 32.23 -31.55 9.55
CA TRP A 728 31.44 -30.39 9.91
C TRP A 728 31.05 -30.47 11.38
N TYR A 729 31.03 -29.32 12.05
CA TYR A 729 30.51 -29.14 13.40
C TYR A 729 29.48 -28.02 13.34
N VAL A 730 28.25 -28.31 13.76
CA VAL A 730 27.13 -27.35 13.75
C VAL A 730 26.59 -27.22 15.16
N LEU A 731 26.67 -26.02 15.72
CA LEU A 731 26.08 -25.63 16.99
C LEU A 731 24.71 -24.99 16.70
N ARG A 732 23.66 -25.66 17.14
CA ARG A 732 22.30 -25.30 16.77
C ARG A 732 21.83 -24.04 17.49
N SER A 733 21.15 -23.16 16.76
CA SER A 733 20.58 -21.89 17.23
C SER A 733 19.50 -22.07 18.32
N GLU A 734 18.74 -23.18 18.31
CA GLU A 734 17.57 -23.32 19.18
C GLU A 734 17.91 -23.71 20.62
N ASP A 735 18.99 -24.46 20.83
CA ASP A 735 19.33 -25.01 22.14
C ASP A 735 20.84 -25.02 22.49
N PHE A 736 21.72 -24.55 21.60
CA PHE A 736 23.18 -24.58 21.77
C PHE A 736 23.77 -25.98 22.00
N SER A 737 23.05 -27.05 21.64
CA SER A 737 23.67 -28.36 21.43
C SER A 737 24.39 -28.38 20.09
N PHE A 738 25.35 -29.29 19.91
CA PHE A 738 26.04 -29.43 18.62
C PHE A 738 26.04 -30.88 18.15
N PHE A 739 26.11 -31.03 16.82
CA PHE A 739 26.37 -32.31 16.17
C PHE A 739 27.56 -32.18 15.21
N ALA A 740 28.13 -33.33 14.83
CA ALA A 740 29.22 -33.41 13.87
C ALA A 740 28.94 -34.46 12.79
N LEU A 741 29.40 -34.19 11.58
CA LEU A 741 29.12 -34.97 10.37
C LEU A 741 30.41 -35.09 9.53
N PRO A 742 30.87 -36.29 9.17
CA PRO A 742 31.99 -36.46 8.25
C PRO A 742 31.55 -36.29 6.79
N PHE A 743 31.64 -35.06 6.27
CA PHE A 743 31.28 -34.74 4.89
C PHE A 743 32.31 -33.81 4.24
N GLY A 744 33.35 -34.40 3.64
CA GLY A 744 34.42 -33.69 2.95
C GLY A 744 35.79 -34.30 3.22
N THR A 745 36.84 -33.63 2.74
CA THR A 745 38.22 -33.99 3.02
C THR A 745 39.13 -32.77 3.11
N ASN A 746 40.38 -32.96 3.52
CA ASN A 746 41.34 -31.87 3.62
C ASN A 746 41.57 -31.20 2.25
N GLY A 747 41.43 -29.88 2.20
CA GLY A 747 41.54 -29.09 0.98
C GLY A 747 40.23 -28.83 0.24
N ASP A 748 39.11 -29.38 0.71
CA ASP A 748 37.78 -29.00 0.24
C ASP A 748 37.38 -27.62 0.78
N VAL A 749 36.61 -26.86 -0.02
CA VAL A 749 36.05 -25.56 0.33
C VAL A 749 34.58 -25.73 0.73
N PRO A 750 34.19 -25.41 1.97
CA PRO A 750 32.79 -25.49 2.41
C PRO A 750 31.93 -24.42 1.72
N VAL A 751 30.76 -24.81 1.21
CA VAL A 751 29.82 -23.96 0.45
C VAL A 751 28.36 -24.28 0.79
N PRO A 752 27.97 -24.23 2.08
CA PRO A 752 26.62 -24.58 2.48
C PRO A 752 25.61 -23.57 1.93
N ALA A 753 24.49 -24.08 1.42
CA ALA A 753 23.37 -23.30 0.92
C ALA A 753 22.17 -24.24 0.72
N ASP A 754 20.95 -23.71 0.55
CA ASP A 754 19.78 -24.53 0.26
C ASP A 754 19.71 -24.86 -1.23
N TYR A 755 20.16 -26.06 -1.66
CA TYR A 755 20.16 -26.45 -3.09
C TYR A 755 18.90 -27.21 -3.51
N ASP A 756 17.93 -27.39 -2.61
CA ASP A 756 16.68 -28.11 -2.89
C ASP A 756 15.38 -27.38 -2.53
N ALA A 757 15.50 -26.17 -1.97
CA ALA A 757 14.42 -25.27 -1.55
C ALA A 757 13.56 -25.86 -0.42
N ASP A 758 14.17 -26.60 0.51
CA ASP A 758 13.48 -27.12 1.70
C ASP A 758 13.54 -26.20 2.92
N GLY A 759 14.20 -25.05 2.78
CA GLY A 759 14.37 -24.04 3.83
C GLY A 759 15.52 -24.36 4.78
N LYS A 760 16.42 -25.28 4.42
CA LYS A 760 17.62 -25.63 5.19
C LYS A 760 18.87 -25.54 4.33
N ALA A 761 19.97 -25.13 4.94
CA ALA A 761 21.27 -25.21 4.32
C ALA A 761 21.72 -26.68 4.20
N ASP A 762 22.11 -27.06 2.99
CA ASP A 762 22.70 -28.36 2.69
C ASP A 762 24.19 -28.38 3.05
N PHE A 763 24.67 -29.56 3.43
CA PHE A 763 26.10 -29.78 3.54
C PHE A 763 26.70 -29.92 2.14
N ALA A 764 27.52 -28.95 1.74
CA ALA A 764 28.14 -28.93 0.42
C ALA A 764 29.62 -28.54 0.48
N VAL A 765 30.43 -29.19 -0.36
CA VAL A 765 31.85 -28.90 -0.53
C VAL A 765 32.25 -28.84 -2.01
N TYR A 766 33.11 -27.86 -2.35
CA TYR A 766 33.81 -27.79 -3.63
C TYR A 766 35.24 -28.30 -3.45
N ARG A 767 35.68 -29.25 -4.29
CA ARG A 767 37.03 -29.81 -4.27
C ARG A 767 37.90 -29.18 -5.38
N PRO A 768 38.79 -28.23 -5.06
CA PRO A 768 39.54 -27.50 -6.09
C PRO A 768 40.53 -28.37 -6.88
N SER A 769 40.98 -29.49 -6.29
CA SER A 769 41.97 -30.38 -6.91
C SER A 769 41.46 -31.11 -8.15
N ASN A 770 40.14 -31.25 -8.31
CA ASN A 770 39.53 -31.88 -9.48
C ASN A 770 38.19 -31.26 -9.91
N SER A 771 37.82 -30.12 -9.33
CA SER A 771 36.62 -29.34 -9.65
C SER A 771 35.29 -30.07 -9.45
N ASN A 772 35.27 -31.04 -8.52
CA ASN A 772 34.06 -31.75 -8.15
C ASN A 772 33.30 -31.01 -7.04
N TRP A 773 31.98 -31.01 -7.18
CA TRP A 773 31.01 -30.57 -6.19
C TRP A 773 30.39 -31.80 -5.53
N PHE A 774 30.25 -31.74 -4.21
CA PHE A 774 29.56 -32.74 -3.40
C PHE A 774 28.49 -32.03 -2.59
N ILE A 775 27.21 -32.34 -2.83
CA ILE A 775 26.07 -31.70 -2.18
C ILE A 775 25.19 -32.78 -1.53
N SER A 776 25.08 -32.75 -0.21
CA SER A 776 24.21 -33.63 0.57
C SER A 776 22.96 -32.88 0.98
N GLN A 777 21.87 -33.15 0.26
CA GLN A 777 20.59 -32.48 0.43
C GLN A 777 19.89 -32.86 1.74
N SER A 778 19.43 -31.86 2.49
CA SER A 778 18.70 -31.92 3.76
C SER A 778 17.40 -32.75 3.66
N SER A 779 16.74 -32.74 2.50
CA SER A 779 15.56 -33.56 2.18
C SER A 779 15.80 -35.08 2.20
N GLY A 780 17.05 -35.53 2.33
CA GLY A 780 17.42 -36.95 2.37
C GLY A 780 17.59 -37.59 0.99
N ALA A 781 17.64 -36.79 -0.08
CA ALA A 781 17.99 -37.26 -1.41
C ALA A 781 19.44 -37.78 -1.48
N PRO A 782 19.78 -38.67 -2.42
CA PRO A 782 21.15 -39.13 -2.60
C PRO A 782 22.12 -37.97 -2.87
N THR A 783 23.31 -38.01 -2.27
CA THR A 783 24.35 -37.00 -2.46
C THR A 783 24.64 -36.78 -3.96
N ARG A 784 24.53 -35.53 -4.39
CA ARG A 784 24.85 -35.12 -5.76
C ARG A 784 26.36 -34.93 -5.89
N ILE A 785 26.95 -35.60 -6.88
CA ILE A 785 28.38 -35.51 -7.19
C ILE A 785 28.54 -35.24 -8.67
N PHE A 786 29.15 -34.11 -9.02
CA PHE A 786 29.39 -33.73 -10.42
C PHE A 786 30.57 -32.77 -10.53
N GLN A 787 31.14 -32.69 -11.72
CA GLN A 787 32.23 -31.76 -12.02
C GLN A 787 31.67 -30.48 -12.65
N PHE A 788 32.06 -29.33 -12.12
CA PHE A 788 31.75 -28.02 -12.70
C PHE A 788 32.88 -27.03 -12.38
N GLY A 789 33.46 -26.45 -13.43
CA GLY A 789 34.68 -25.62 -13.36
C GLY A 789 35.97 -26.38 -13.70
N ILE A 790 37.10 -25.71 -13.49
CA ILE A 790 38.47 -26.22 -13.69
C ILE A 790 39.35 -25.92 -12.45
N THR A 791 40.53 -26.54 -12.39
CA THR A 791 41.46 -26.32 -11.28
C THR A 791 41.88 -24.85 -11.20
N GLY A 792 41.72 -24.24 -10.03
CA GLY A 792 42.02 -22.82 -9.78
C GLY A 792 40.79 -21.90 -9.76
N ASP A 793 39.60 -22.43 -10.09
CA ASP A 793 38.35 -21.72 -9.94
C ASP A 793 37.94 -21.63 -8.44
N SER A 794 37.26 -20.55 -8.06
CA SER A 794 36.69 -20.34 -6.72
C SER A 794 35.16 -20.45 -6.77
N PRO A 795 34.49 -21.05 -5.76
CA PRO A 795 33.04 -21.16 -5.76
C PRO A 795 32.35 -19.81 -5.46
N VAL A 796 31.22 -19.55 -6.12
CA VAL A 796 30.36 -18.35 -5.94
C VAL A 796 28.89 -18.74 -5.94
N VAL A 797 28.49 -19.44 -4.89
CA VAL A 797 27.13 -19.97 -4.72
C VAL A 797 26.17 -18.87 -4.27
N SER A 798 24.98 -18.83 -4.87
CA SER A 798 23.85 -17.97 -4.51
C SER A 798 22.63 -18.33 -5.38
N ASP A 799 21.45 -17.80 -5.12
CA ASP A 799 20.26 -17.98 -5.99
C ASP A 799 20.25 -16.88 -7.07
N TYR A 800 20.70 -17.19 -8.29
CA TYR A 800 20.78 -16.20 -9.38
C TYR A 800 19.56 -16.22 -10.30
N ASP A 801 18.58 -17.10 -10.08
CA ASP A 801 17.35 -17.17 -10.87
C ASP A 801 16.04 -17.03 -10.09
N ALA A 802 16.11 -16.84 -8.78
CA ALA A 802 15.01 -16.64 -7.83
C ALA A 802 14.04 -17.82 -7.79
N ASP A 803 14.53 -19.05 -7.93
CA ASP A 803 13.71 -20.25 -7.79
C ASP A 803 13.68 -20.80 -6.35
N GLY A 804 14.36 -20.12 -5.41
CA GLY A 804 14.51 -20.52 -4.02
C GLY A 804 15.60 -21.56 -3.80
N LYS A 805 16.39 -21.90 -4.83
CA LYS A 805 17.55 -22.80 -4.71
C LYS A 805 18.83 -22.07 -4.99
N ALA A 806 19.85 -22.44 -4.22
CA ALA A 806 21.21 -22.03 -4.49
C ALA A 806 21.72 -22.65 -5.81
N ASP A 807 22.29 -21.80 -6.64
CA ASP A 807 22.94 -22.18 -7.88
C ASP A 807 24.43 -22.43 -7.70
N VAL A 808 24.94 -23.37 -8.48
CA VAL A 808 26.37 -23.69 -8.48
C VAL A 808 27.11 -22.74 -9.41
N GLY A 809 27.92 -21.86 -8.83
CA GLY A 809 28.73 -20.88 -9.55
C GLY A 809 30.23 -21.02 -9.30
N ILE A 810 31.04 -20.64 -10.29
CA ILE A 810 32.49 -20.44 -10.17
C ILE A 810 32.96 -19.07 -10.66
N PHE A 811 34.00 -18.56 -10.02
CA PHE A 811 34.79 -17.39 -10.40
C PHE A 811 36.18 -17.85 -10.84
N ARG A 812 36.53 -17.57 -12.09
CA ARG A 812 37.76 -18.01 -12.75
C ARG A 812 38.66 -16.84 -13.04
N GLN A 813 39.94 -16.99 -12.71
CA GLN A 813 40.98 -16.09 -13.19
C GLN A 813 41.43 -16.52 -14.60
N ALA A 814 41.18 -15.71 -15.61
CA ALA A 814 41.52 -16.01 -17.01
C ALA A 814 42.47 -14.97 -17.61
N ALA A 815 43.03 -15.28 -18.79
CA ALA A 815 44.04 -14.43 -19.45
C ALA A 815 43.52 -13.03 -19.84
N GLY A 816 42.20 -12.85 -19.95
CA GLY A 816 41.55 -11.59 -20.30
C GLY A 816 40.91 -10.83 -19.12
N GLY A 817 41.06 -11.31 -17.89
CA GLY A 817 40.29 -10.86 -16.72
C GLY A 817 39.46 -11.99 -16.13
N ALA A 818 38.65 -11.68 -15.13
CA ALA A 818 37.90 -12.71 -14.44
C ALA A 818 36.64 -13.13 -15.21
N GLU A 819 36.27 -14.41 -15.08
CA GLU A 819 35.06 -14.99 -15.65
C GLU A 819 34.17 -15.58 -14.55
N TRP A 820 32.87 -15.41 -14.71
CA TRP A 820 31.82 -16.01 -13.89
C TRP A 820 31.12 -17.08 -14.71
N TRP A 821 30.91 -18.26 -14.12
CA TRP A 821 30.14 -19.35 -14.71
C TRP A 821 29.17 -19.87 -13.68
N VAL A 822 27.86 -19.72 -13.90
CA VAL A 822 26.79 -20.06 -12.96
C VAL A 822 25.83 -21.04 -13.62
N GLN A 823 25.75 -22.24 -13.08
CA GLN A 823 24.76 -23.25 -13.47
C GLN A 823 23.47 -23.00 -12.70
N ARG A 824 22.58 -22.21 -13.29
CA ARG A 824 21.29 -21.85 -12.67
C ARG A 824 20.32 -23.03 -12.69
N SER A 825 19.67 -23.26 -11.57
CA SER A 825 18.81 -24.40 -11.24
C SER A 825 17.67 -24.58 -12.24
N THR A 826 17.04 -23.48 -12.69
CA THR A 826 15.91 -23.47 -13.64
C THR A 826 16.18 -22.69 -14.92
N ALA A 827 17.10 -21.73 -14.89
CA ALA A 827 17.41 -20.84 -16.02
C ALA A 827 18.63 -21.26 -16.85
N GLY A 828 19.29 -22.38 -16.52
CA GLY A 828 20.45 -22.92 -17.26
C GLY A 828 21.74 -22.11 -17.09
N LEU A 829 22.78 -22.46 -17.84
CA LEU A 829 24.13 -21.90 -17.68
C LEU A 829 24.20 -20.42 -18.06
N LEU A 830 24.67 -19.59 -17.13
CA LEU A 830 25.15 -18.23 -17.34
C LEU A 830 26.68 -18.24 -17.35
N ALA A 831 27.29 -17.62 -18.36
CA ALA A 831 28.74 -17.41 -18.41
C ALA A 831 29.03 -15.98 -18.84
N MET A 832 29.85 -15.26 -18.08
CA MET A 832 30.18 -13.87 -18.37
C MET A 832 31.59 -13.49 -17.93
N GLN A 833 32.22 -12.58 -18.67
CA GLN A 833 33.50 -12.02 -18.31
C GLN A 833 33.28 -10.70 -17.59
N PHE A 834 33.63 -10.62 -16.30
CA PHE A 834 33.43 -9.43 -15.48
C PHE A 834 34.42 -9.37 -14.30
N GLY A 835 35.11 -8.24 -14.19
CA GLY A 835 36.14 -8.00 -13.19
C GLY A 835 37.57 -8.34 -13.65
N ALA A 836 38.53 -7.97 -12.81
CA ALA A 836 39.94 -8.32 -12.96
C ALA A 836 40.29 -9.54 -12.09
N ASN A 837 41.38 -10.24 -12.41
CA ASN A 837 41.81 -11.43 -11.64
C ASN A 837 42.12 -11.13 -10.17
N SER A 838 42.41 -9.88 -9.83
CA SER A 838 42.67 -9.42 -8.45
C SER A 838 41.41 -9.05 -7.67
N ASP A 839 40.25 -8.99 -8.32
CA ASP A 839 39.00 -8.60 -7.70
C ASP A 839 38.43 -9.78 -6.87
N LYS A 840 37.64 -9.46 -5.85
CA LYS A 840 36.99 -10.41 -4.94
C LYS A 840 35.52 -10.56 -5.31
N PRO A 841 34.99 -11.78 -5.57
CA PRO A 841 33.57 -11.93 -5.86
C PRO A 841 32.75 -11.78 -4.56
N VAL A 842 31.68 -11.01 -4.64
CA VAL A 842 30.82 -10.62 -3.53
C VAL A 842 29.35 -10.67 -3.97
N GLN A 843 28.94 -11.78 -4.57
CA GLN A 843 27.57 -11.97 -5.05
C GLN A 843 26.52 -11.82 -3.93
N GLY A 844 25.35 -11.31 -4.28
CA GLY A 844 24.22 -11.07 -3.38
C GLY A 844 23.17 -10.18 -4.04
N ASP A 845 21.95 -10.09 -3.50
CA ASP A 845 20.89 -9.26 -4.10
C ASP A 845 21.05 -7.78 -3.68
N TYR A 846 21.82 -7.01 -4.45
CA TYR A 846 22.03 -5.58 -4.19
C TYR A 846 20.94 -4.69 -4.81
N THR A 847 20.16 -5.24 -5.76
CA THR A 847 19.09 -4.49 -6.44
C THR A 847 17.72 -4.67 -5.80
N GLY A 848 17.53 -5.74 -5.02
CA GLY A 848 16.29 -6.12 -4.36
C GLY A 848 15.28 -6.76 -5.29
N ASP A 849 15.74 -7.45 -6.34
CA ASP A 849 14.87 -8.14 -7.30
C ASP A 849 14.60 -9.62 -6.95
N GLY A 850 15.15 -10.07 -5.81
CA GLY A 850 15.09 -11.45 -5.32
C GLY A 850 16.11 -12.37 -5.99
N LYS A 851 17.07 -11.84 -6.75
CA LYS A 851 18.16 -12.62 -7.35
C LYS A 851 19.50 -12.10 -6.88
N ALA A 852 20.45 -13.02 -6.73
CA ALA A 852 21.83 -12.66 -6.56
C ALA A 852 22.38 -11.93 -7.79
N ASP A 853 22.92 -10.74 -7.55
CA ASP A 853 23.70 -9.99 -8.52
C ASP A 853 25.13 -10.53 -8.59
N ILE A 854 25.70 -10.51 -9.80
CA ILE A 854 27.14 -10.75 -9.97
C ILE A 854 27.88 -9.49 -9.55
N ALA A 855 28.65 -9.57 -8.47
CA ALA A 855 29.35 -8.40 -7.94
C ALA A 855 30.81 -8.71 -7.59
N ILE A 856 31.66 -7.70 -7.76
CA ILE A 856 33.07 -7.75 -7.34
C ILE A 856 33.44 -6.55 -6.48
N TRP A 857 34.40 -6.76 -5.59
CA TRP A 857 35.10 -5.70 -4.88
C TRP A 857 36.58 -5.68 -5.28
N ARG A 858 37.11 -4.50 -5.56
CA ARG A 858 38.50 -4.30 -6.01
C ARG A 858 39.38 -3.85 -4.85
N PRO A 859 40.28 -4.70 -4.33
CA PRO A 859 41.09 -4.36 -3.15
C PRO A 859 42.07 -3.19 -3.36
N SER A 860 42.48 -2.93 -4.61
CA SER A 860 43.43 -1.85 -4.92
C SER A 860 42.81 -0.46 -4.85
N THR A 861 41.50 -0.33 -5.10
CA THR A 861 40.79 0.96 -5.18
C THR A 861 39.66 1.09 -4.17
N GLY A 862 39.20 -0.02 -3.58
CA GLY A 862 37.99 -0.06 -2.76
C GLY A 862 36.70 0.04 -3.59
N GLU A 863 36.76 -0.17 -4.90
CA GLU A 863 35.58 -0.09 -5.77
C GLU A 863 34.73 -1.35 -5.68
N TRP A 864 33.43 -1.15 -5.48
CA TRP A 864 32.40 -2.16 -5.73
C TRP A 864 31.90 -2.00 -7.16
N LEU A 865 31.75 -3.12 -7.86
CA LEU A 865 31.11 -3.16 -9.17
C LEU A 865 30.06 -4.27 -9.15
N ILE A 866 28.80 -3.90 -9.40
CA ILE A 866 27.64 -4.78 -9.27
C ILE A 866 26.95 -4.86 -10.63
N VAL A 867 26.79 -6.07 -11.13
CA VAL A 867 26.03 -6.42 -12.33
C VAL A 867 24.62 -6.75 -11.91
N ARG A 868 23.70 -5.94 -12.41
CA ARG A 868 22.26 -6.06 -12.24
C ARG A 868 21.72 -7.36 -12.83
N SER A 869 21.14 -8.21 -11.99
CA SER A 869 20.45 -9.45 -12.36
C SER A 869 19.30 -9.21 -13.35
N GLU A 870 18.69 -8.01 -13.33
CA GLU A 870 17.49 -7.70 -14.14
C GLU A 870 17.81 -7.49 -15.62
N ASP A 871 19.02 -6.99 -15.93
CA ASP A 871 19.38 -6.59 -17.29
C ASP A 871 20.86 -6.74 -17.69
N PHE A 872 21.71 -7.26 -16.80
CA PHE A 872 23.16 -7.42 -16.96
C PHE A 872 23.94 -6.12 -17.21
N SER A 873 23.33 -4.94 -17.00
CA SER A 873 24.08 -3.70 -16.87
C SER A 873 24.84 -3.68 -15.54
N PHE A 874 25.84 -2.82 -15.38
CA PHE A 874 26.57 -2.70 -14.12
C PHE A 874 26.75 -1.27 -13.68
N TYR A 875 26.82 -1.08 -12.36
CA TYR A 875 27.19 0.17 -11.73
C TYR A 875 28.33 -0.07 -10.75
N GLY A 876 29.07 0.98 -10.41
CA GLY A 876 30.15 0.87 -9.46
C GLY A 876 30.42 2.16 -8.72
N PHE A 877 30.93 2.01 -7.50
CA PHE A 877 31.21 3.10 -6.59
C PHE A 877 32.30 2.71 -5.60
N PRO A 878 33.12 3.67 -5.13
CA PRO A 878 34.12 3.39 -4.12
C PRO A 878 33.48 3.26 -2.74
N PHE A 879 33.71 2.14 -2.06
CA PHE A 879 33.36 1.96 -0.66
C PHE A 879 34.35 1.01 0.03
N GLY A 880 35.12 1.57 0.96
CA GLY A 880 36.26 0.91 1.59
C GLY A 880 37.61 1.34 1.00
N THR A 881 38.67 0.75 1.52
CA THR A 881 40.05 1.08 1.20
C THR A 881 40.94 -0.17 1.17
N ASN A 882 42.16 -0.04 0.66
CA ASN A 882 43.11 -1.15 0.65
C ASN A 882 43.40 -1.65 2.09
N GLY A 883 43.27 -2.96 2.28
CA GLY A 883 43.44 -3.62 3.58
C GLY A 883 42.13 -3.85 4.35
N ASP A 884 41.01 -3.30 3.88
CA ASP A 884 39.69 -3.67 4.40
C ASP A 884 39.29 -5.07 3.91
N VAL A 885 38.44 -5.74 4.69
CA VAL A 885 37.85 -7.06 4.41
C VAL A 885 36.37 -6.85 4.10
N VAL A 886 35.88 -7.39 2.98
CA VAL A 886 34.48 -7.25 2.59
C VAL A 886 33.58 -8.15 3.43
N ALA A 887 32.38 -7.68 3.76
CA ALA A 887 31.42 -8.43 4.56
C ALA A 887 29.99 -8.04 4.18
N PRO A 888 29.56 -8.29 2.94
CA PRO A 888 28.22 -7.89 2.49
C PRO A 888 27.12 -8.72 3.18
N GLY A 889 25.91 -8.16 3.27
CA GLY A 889 24.72 -8.77 3.86
C GLY A 889 23.62 -7.72 4.04
N ASP A 890 22.40 -8.12 4.41
CA ASP A 890 21.26 -7.20 4.61
C ASP A 890 21.22 -6.72 6.06
N TYR A 891 21.89 -5.59 6.36
CA TYR A 891 22.04 -5.09 7.73
C TYR A 891 20.87 -4.21 8.19
N ASP A 892 19.97 -3.79 7.29
CA ASP A 892 18.79 -3.01 7.64
C ASP A 892 17.44 -3.73 7.52
N GLY A 893 17.43 -4.93 6.93
CA GLY A 893 16.29 -5.84 6.83
C GLY A 893 15.34 -5.47 5.71
N ASP A 894 15.84 -4.83 4.65
CA ASP A 894 15.03 -4.39 3.52
C ASP A 894 14.97 -5.42 2.37
N GLY A 895 15.60 -6.58 2.55
CA GLY A 895 15.73 -7.64 1.55
C GLY A 895 16.85 -7.37 0.55
N LYS A 896 17.73 -6.39 0.78
CA LYS A 896 18.87 -6.09 -0.09
C LYS A 896 20.18 -6.24 0.64
N PHE A 897 21.19 -6.70 -0.07
CA PHE A 897 22.55 -6.70 0.44
C PHE A 897 23.07 -5.26 0.53
N ASP A 898 23.52 -4.90 1.71
CA ASP A 898 24.24 -3.68 1.96
C ASP A 898 25.73 -3.86 1.68
N VAL A 899 26.31 -2.81 1.11
CA VAL A 899 27.74 -2.76 0.84
C VAL A 899 28.50 -2.46 2.13
N THR A 900 29.33 -3.42 2.55
CA THR A 900 29.94 -3.42 3.87
C THR A 900 31.40 -3.88 3.85
N VAL A 901 32.23 -3.17 4.62
CA VAL A 901 33.64 -3.51 4.84
C VAL A 901 34.02 -3.43 6.32
N PHE A 902 34.88 -4.36 6.75
CA PHE A 902 35.54 -4.37 8.05
C PHE A 902 37.00 -3.95 7.90
N ARG A 903 37.44 -2.96 8.68
CA ARG A 903 38.82 -2.49 8.74
C ARG A 903 39.56 -3.15 9.91
N PRO A 904 40.47 -4.12 9.66
CA PRO A 904 41.13 -4.85 10.74
C PRO A 904 42.04 -3.97 11.61
N SER A 905 42.69 -2.96 11.01
CA SER A 905 43.63 -2.08 11.73
C SER A 905 42.99 -1.26 12.85
N SER A 906 41.67 -1.04 12.79
CA SER A 906 40.91 -0.27 13.79
C SER A 906 39.69 -1.02 14.33
N ALA A 907 39.52 -2.30 13.99
CA ALA A 907 38.34 -3.10 14.31
C ALA A 907 37.02 -2.36 14.03
N THR A 908 36.91 -1.73 12.86
CA THR A 908 35.79 -0.84 12.52
C THR A 908 35.04 -1.35 11.31
N TRP A 909 33.72 -1.51 11.44
CA TRP A 909 32.78 -1.81 10.39
C TRP A 909 32.26 -0.52 9.77
N PHE A 910 32.17 -0.50 8.44
CA PHE A 910 31.53 0.53 7.66
C PHE A 910 30.44 -0.16 6.83
N ILE A 911 29.19 0.19 7.07
CA ILE A 911 28.01 -0.47 6.50
C ILE A 911 27.21 0.61 5.77
N SER A 912 27.06 0.49 4.45
CA SER A 912 26.24 1.40 3.66
C SER A 912 24.83 0.83 3.51
N ARG A 913 23.96 1.13 4.48
CA ARG A 913 22.61 0.55 4.54
C ARG A 913 21.65 1.20 3.54
N THR A 914 20.92 0.37 2.81
CA THR A 914 20.17 0.77 1.62
C THR A 914 18.99 1.68 1.93
N THR A 915 18.29 1.46 3.05
CA THR A 915 17.19 2.30 3.53
C THR A 915 17.52 3.10 4.79
N ALA A 916 18.57 2.72 5.52
CA ALA A 916 18.91 3.30 6.82
C ALA A 916 20.20 4.16 6.84
N GLY A 917 20.84 4.39 5.70
CA GLY A 917 22.06 5.19 5.58
C GLY A 917 23.30 4.56 6.24
N THR A 918 24.44 5.24 6.18
CA THR A 918 25.72 4.66 6.62
C THR A 918 25.81 4.48 8.14
N GLN A 919 26.17 3.27 8.57
CA GLN A 919 26.49 2.93 9.95
C GLN A 919 27.99 2.67 10.10
N ILE A 920 28.58 3.16 11.19
CA ILE A 920 29.98 2.93 11.55
C ILE A 920 30.01 2.34 12.96
N VAL A 921 30.58 1.14 13.11
CA VAL A 921 30.58 0.40 14.37
C VAL A 921 31.98 -0.08 14.69
N GLN A 922 32.47 0.16 15.90
CA GLN A 922 33.69 -0.51 16.38
C GLN A 922 33.33 -1.82 17.07
N PHE A 923 33.73 -2.93 16.47
CA PHE A 923 33.43 -4.28 16.97
C PHE A 923 34.48 -5.28 16.47
N GLY A 924 35.09 -6.03 17.39
CA GLY A 924 36.16 -7.00 17.11
C GLY A 924 37.56 -6.51 17.50
N SER A 925 38.58 -7.14 16.93
CA SER A 925 40.00 -6.88 17.18
C SER A 925 40.85 -7.23 15.96
N ASN A 926 42.10 -6.76 15.93
CA ASN A 926 43.01 -7.06 14.82
C ASN A 926 43.29 -8.58 14.73
N GLY A 927 43.12 -9.16 13.55
CA GLY A 927 43.23 -10.60 13.30
C GLY A 927 41.91 -11.38 13.38
N ASP A 928 40.82 -10.72 13.79
CA ASP A 928 39.47 -11.28 13.72
C ASP A 928 38.98 -11.35 12.26
N ARG A 929 38.16 -12.36 11.95
CA ARG A 929 37.56 -12.59 10.63
C ARG A 929 36.07 -12.22 10.68
N PRO A 930 35.59 -11.28 9.85
CA PRO A 930 34.14 -11.02 9.70
C PRO A 930 33.39 -12.29 9.32
N LEU A 931 32.26 -12.58 9.96
CA LEU A 931 31.47 -13.77 9.62
C LEU A 931 30.95 -13.71 8.18
N PRO A 932 30.44 -12.57 7.67
CA PRO A 932 29.96 -12.51 6.28
C PRO A 932 31.04 -12.69 5.21
N ASN A 933 32.32 -12.58 5.58
CA ASN A 933 33.44 -12.90 4.68
C ASN A 933 33.66 -14.42 4.53
N ALA A 934 32.93 -15.28 5.25
CA ALA A 934 33.11 -16.74 5.19
C ALA A 934 33.00 -17.31 3.76
N TYR A 935 32.18 -16.68 2.91
CA TYR A 935 31.90 -17.12 1.55
C TYR A 935 32.49 -16.21 0.46
N VAL A 936 33.45 -15.35 0.83
CA VAL A 936 34.23 -14.54 -0.10
C VAL A 936 35.61 -15.21 -0.33
N PRO A 937 35.88 -15.75 -1.53
CA PRO A 937 37.11 -16.46 -1.87
C PRO A 937 38.40 -15.62 -1.89
#